data_AF-A0A8S4P090-F1
#
_entry.id   AF-A0A8S4P090-F1
#
_cell.length_a   1.000
_cell.length_b   1.000
_cell.length_c   1.000
_cell.angle_alpha   90.00
_cell.angle_beta   90.00
_cell.angle_gamma   90.00
#
_symmetry.space_group_name_H-M   'P 1'
#
loop_
_entity.id
_entity.type
_entity.pdbx_description
1 polymer ?
#
loop_
_entity_poly.entity_id
_entity_poly.type
_entity_poly.pdbx_seq_one_letter_code
_entity_poly.pdbx_strand_id
1 'polypeptide(L)'
;MLVDSSVNSTSIYTRLRSPVHPPTKGSCISFYYHKSGTNELAVEGRFSPILKIAGGRWIQTGERKEWTKGQVSIRSSQSLQFVFRARINPSEEGHIAVDDVSYTEGECPHPGNCDFETNICSWTNNNKGDIQWIRAKGGKPSGPTIDHTKSSPEGYYMVLDASLPRIPGQKALLLSEQFETTGWTDRHCITFWYHMYGDGIGTLSVLLRKRTGDVLLWQLSGTQADQWRFAQASWNYANWHEIVIVGTRGGNTEGDIAIDDVEIIKSSCAVTPSVADGRFISTTQRPTTVVPTQWKPDTKFDCSFEKDFCTWTSNSSDVPWVRAQGPTGNISSGPTVDHTLGTGQGWYVYVPLATSDDRKSGRAKLVSSLIGSSTTLCLSFWYHMYGPNVGRLSVYIDINGVIEGPIWTRIGTHGFAWNFGQVKLRMNEKYKVMFVGNRKPGYYGEIALDDVRIGAGSCKEPAGFCSFESGLCGWVVPVNDTNTWLRQTSITSTGAAPKSDHTTGTERGNYIIATGKGGPGTSSILSPTFTQSVSQCLNFWYIMNGKGLGVLNVYLSIDGKRQQYPVWSNAHDQGARWTLGQISIVQNGFYKVEFYAIVYNENKGHIAVDDISLKPGQCQAPGNCDFENGLCSWFNNADNDMDWNIGRG
;
A
#
# COMPACT_ATOMS: atom_id res chain seq x y z
N MET A 1 5.12 12.80 3.24
CA MET A 1 5.89 13.39 4.38
C MET A 1 6.15 14.88 4.17
N LEU A 2 6.10 15.71 5.21
CA LEU A 2 6.18 17.18 5.18
C LEU A 2 7.11 17.72 6.27
N VAL A 3 7.84 18.79 5.94
CA VAL A 3 8.59 19.64 6.87
C VAL A 3 8.30 21.09 6.50
N ASP A 4 8.00 21.94 7.49
CA ASP A 4 7.69 23.35 7.30
C ASP A 4 8.47 24.27 8.25
N SER A 5 8.39 25.58 8.00
CA SER A 5 9.05 26.64 8.77
C SER A 5 8.34 27.00 10.09
N SER A 6 7.24 26.34 10.46
CA SER A 6 6.46 26.67 11.67
C SER A 6 7.06 26.10 12.96
N VAL A 7 8.06 25.22 12.84
CA VAL A 7 8.75 24.63 13.99
C VAL A 7 9.84 25.59 14.50
N ASN A 8 9.63 26.15 15.68
CA ASN A 8 10.58 27.05 16.35
C ASN A 8 11.80 26.25 16.85
N SER A 9 12.67 25.83 15.92
CA SER A 9 13.82 24.97 16.16
C SER A 9 15.15 25.71 15.95
N THR A 10 16.17 25.33 16.73
CA THR A 10 17.55 25.80 16.52
C THR A 10 18.24 25.10 15.35
N SER A 11 17.70 23.96 14.89
CA SER A 11 18.18 23.23 13.73
C SER A 11 17.43 23.68 12.48
N ILE A 12 18.16 23.94 11.39
CA ILE A 12 17.56 24.19 10.05
C ILE A 12 17.49 22.91 9.20
N TYR A 13 17.91 21.76 9.74
CA TYR A 13 17.99 20.50 9.02
C TYR A 13 17.14 19.40 9.67
N THR A 14 16.50 18.58 8.83
CA THR A 14 15.91 17.31 9.25
C THR A 14 16.17 16.18 8.27
N ARG A 15 16.14 14.95 8.78
CA ARG A 15 16.52 13.72 8.07
C ARG A 15 15.49 12.63 8.28
N LEU A 16 14.96 12.12 7.17
CA LEU A 16 14.17 10.90 7.10
C LEU A 16 15.08 9.80 6.54
N ARG A 17 15.19 8.67 7.24
CA ARG A 17 16.13 7.59 6.91
C ARG A 17 15.39 6.33 6.51
N SER A 18 15.89 5.66 5.47
CA SER A 18 15.44 4.31 5.10
C SER A 18 16.01 3.26 6.07
N PRO A 19 15.56 2.00 5.99
CA PRO A 19 16.30 0.87 6.55
C PRO A 19 17.73 0.78 5.99
N VAL A 20 18.56 -0.08 6.60
CA VAL A 20 19.90 -0.38 6.08
C VAL A 20 19.78 -1.29 4.85
N HIS A 21 20.39 -0.88 3.74
CA HIS A 21 20.50 -1.64 2.50
C HIS A 21 21.91 -2.22 2.35
N PRO A 22 22.07 -3.38 1.68
CA PRO A 22 23.37 -3.98 1.41
C PRO A 22 24.21 -3.15 0.42
N PRO A 23 25.51 -3.47 0.26
CA PRO A 23 26.35 -2.90 -0.81
C PRO A 23 25.73 -3.07 -2.20
N THR A 24 25.88 -2.07 -3.05
CA THR A 24 25.23 -2.01 -4.37
C THR A 24 26.14 -1.42 -5.46
N LYS A 25 26.12 -2.02 -6.65
CA LYS A 25 26.78 -1.47 -7.85
C LYS A 25 25.96 -0.36 -8.53
N GLY A 26 24.71 -0.19 -8.10
CA GLY A 26 23.75 0.79 -8.59
C GLY A 26 22.40 0.51 -7.95
N SER A 27 21.81 1.53 -7.32
CA SER A 27 20.46 1.49 -6.76
C SER A 27 19.74 2.78 -7.15
N CYS A 28 18.51 2.66 -7.60
CA CYS A 28 17.68 3.79 -7.96
C CYS A 28 16.67 4.07 -6.84
N ILE A 29 16.70 5.31 -6.34
CA ILE A 29 15.64 5.86 -5.50
C ILE A 29 14.83 6.83 -6.35
N SER A 30 13.54 6.58 -6.48
CA SER A 30 12.60 7.51 -7.11
C SER A 30 11.50 7.92 -6.13
N PHE A 31 11.03 9.15 -6.21
CA PHE A 31 10.11 9.76 -5.24
C PHE A 31 9.40 10.94 -5.87
N TYR A 32 8.25 11.32 -5.34
CA TYR A 32 7.62 12.61 -5.66
C TYR A 32 8.01 13.64 -4.60
N TYR A 33 8.16 14.89 -5.01
CA TYR A 33 8.43 15.98 -4.08
C TYR A 33 7.68 17.24 -4.48
N HIS A 34 7.33 18.03 -3.46
CA HIS A 34 6.75 19.35 -3.58
C HIS A 34 7.55 20.30 -2.68
N LYS A 35 7.86 21.52 -3.15
CA LYS A 35 8.72 22.42 -2.41
C LYS A 35 8.43 23.89 -2.69
N SER A 36 8.11 24.67 -1.67
CA SER A 36 7.97 26.13 -1.79
C SER A 36 9.21 26.88 -1.29
N GLY A 37 9.35 28.13 -1.72
CA GLY A 37 10.42 29.04 -1.28
C GLY A 37 11.85 28.59 -1.62
N THR A 38 12.84 29.16 -0.95
CA THR A 38 14.28 28.84 -1.16
C THR A 38 14.78 27.61 -0.41
N ASN A 39 13.89 26.76 0.09
CA ASN A 39 14.22 25.52 0.80
C ASN A 39 15.07 24.57 -0.09
N GLU A 40 15.90 23.71 0.52
CA GLU A 40 16.71 22.70 -0.20
C GLU A 40 16.25 21.28 0.21
N LEU A 41 15.93 20.46 -0.78
CA LEU A 41 15.74 19.01 -0.60
C LEU A 41 16.94 18.29 -1.22
N ALA A 42 17.56 17.40 -0.45
CA ALA A 42 18.62 16.53 -0.92
C ALA A 42 18.34 15.06 -0.61
N VAL A 43 18.72 14.19 -1.54
CA VAL A 43 18.71 12.73 -1.35
C VAL A 43 20.13 12.21 -1.49
N GLU A 44 20.58 11.45 -0.49
CA GLU A 44 21.94 10.94 -0.42
C GLU A 44 22.00 9.54 0.17
N GLY A 45 22.95 8.72 -0.31
CA GLY A 45 23.36 7.49 0.35
C GLY A 45 24.38 7.77 1.45
N ARG A 46 24.17 7.25 2.65
CA ARG A 46 25.14 7.32 3.77
C ARG A 46 25.53 5.93 4.23
N PHE A 47 26.81 5.70 4.50
CA PHE A 47 27.24 4.42 5.05
C PHE A 47 26.56 4.15 6.41
N SER A 48 26.32 2.88 6.70
CA SER A 48 25.85 2.42 8.01
C SER A 48 26.93 1.56 8.66
N PRO A 49 27.27 1.74 9.96
CA PRO A 49 26.68 2.69 10.92
C PRO A 49 27.31 4.09 10.88
N ILE A 50 28.42 4.25 10.14
CA ILE A 50 29.16 5.51 10.06
C ILE A 50 28.49 6.39 9.00
N LEU A 51 27.66 7.35 9.41
CA LEU A 51 26.86 8.24 8.55
C LEU A 51 27.65 9.21 7.65
N LYS A 52 28.81 8.81 7.11
CA LYS A 52 29.52 9.51 6.04
C LYS A 52 28.81 9.27 4.70
N ILE A 53 28.88 10.26 3.81
CA ILE A 53 28.26 10.19 2.48
C ILE A 53 28.95 9.07 1.68
N ALA A 54 28.16 8.11 1.20
CA ALA A 54 28.62 6.94 0.46
C ALA A 54 28.76 7.21 -1.06
N GLY A 55 27.93 8.10 -1.60
CA GLY A 55 27.88 8.45 -3.02
C GLY A 55 26.45 8.76 -3.49
N GLY A 56 26.32 9.39 -4.66
CA GLY A 56 25.05 9.84 -5.25
C GLY A 56 24.39 10.96 -4.45
N ARG A 57 24.34 12.16 -5.03
CA ARG A 57 23.72 13.33 -4.40
C ARG A 57 22.78 13.99 -5.39
N TRP A 58 21.49 13.85 -5.14
CA TRP A 58 20.47 14.65 -5.80
C TRP A 58 20.16 15.84 -4.91
N ILE A 59 20.15 17.04 -5.49
CA ILE A 59 19.85 18.29 -4.79
C ILE A 59 18.90 19.06 -5.67
N GLN A 60 17.80 19.52 -5.10
CA GLN A 60 16.96 20.51 -5.73
C GLN A 60 16.97 21.81 -4.95
N THR A 61 17.35 22.87 -5.66
CA THR A 61 17.28 24.27 -5.21
C THR A 61 16.20 25.01 -6.01
N GLY A 62 15.61 26.05 -5.43
CA GLY A 62 14.53 26.84 -6.07
C GLY A 62 13.13 26.22 -5.95
N GLU A 63 12.10 26.98 -6.31
CA GLU A 63 10.70 26.65 -6.05
C GLU A 63 10.12 25.60 -7.02
N ARG A 64 9.32 24.65 -6.49
CA ARG A 64 8.56 23.62 -7.22
C ARG A 64 7.19 23.43 -6.55
N LYS A 65 6.22 24.23 -6.99
CA LYS A 65 4.82 24.24 -6.49
C LYS A 65 3.92 23.14 -7.04
N GLU A 66 4.43 22.30 -7.93
CA GLU A 66 3.73 21.14 -8.46
C GLU A 66 4.48 19.88 -8.02
N TRP A 67 3.74 18.80 -7.73
CA TRP A 67 4.33 17.51 -7.41
C TRP A 67 5.19 17.03 -8.58
N THR A 68 6.48 16.88 -8.32
CA THR A 68 7.48 16.55 -9.35
C THR A 68 8.17 15.25 -8.97
N LYS A 69 8.41 14.36 -9.93
CA LYS A 69 9.19 13.13 -9.69
C LYS A 69 10.68 13.44 -9.68
N GLY A 70 11.36 13.03 -8.63
CA GLY A 70 12.82 13.00 -8.51
C GLY A 70 13.33 11.57 -8.59
N GLN A 71 14.52 11.38 -9.17
CA GLN A 71 15.19 10.09 -9.19
C GLN A 71 16.70 10.25 -9.02
N VAL A 72 17.33 9.31 -8.32
CA VAL A 72 18.77 9.32 -8.05
C VAL A 72 19.34 7.91 -8.04
N SER A 73 20.39 7.71 -8.84
CA SER A 73 21.23 6.52 -8.76
C SER A 73 22.33 6.68 -7.71
N ILE A 74 22.47 5.67 -6.84
CA ILE A 74 23.49 5.62 -5.80
C ILE A 74 24.26 4.31 -5.91
N ARG A 75 25.60 4.38 -5.82
CA ARG A 75 26.50 3.24 -5.78
C ARG A 75 27.25 3.21 -4.45
N SER A 76 27.48 2.03 -3.89
CA SER A 76 28.23 1.88 -2.63
C SER A 76 28.84 0.49 -2.49
N SER A 77 30.11 0.43 -2.06
CA SER A 77 30.78 -0.84 -1.72
C SER A 77 30.49 -1.32 -0.30
N GLN A 78 29.77 -0.55 0.51
CA GLN A 78 29.39 -0.88 1.89
C GLN A 78 27.88 -0.72 2.09
N SER A 79 27.33 -1.32 3.15
CA SER A 79 25.93 -1.13 3.53
C SER A 79 25.62 0.34 3.78
N LEU A 80 24.45 0.79 3.36
CA LEU A 80 24.07 2.20 3.37
C LEU A 80 22.61 2.42 3.79
N GLN A 81 22.28 3.64 4.16
CA GLN A 81 20.90 4.13 4.30
C GLN A 81 20.69 5.28 3.31
N PHE A 82 19.52 5.33 2.71
CA PHE A 82 19.05 6.47 1.95
C PHE A 82 18.52 7.52 2.92
N VAL A 83 18.88 8.77 2.69
CA VAL A 83 18.51 9.88 3.56
C VAL A 83 17.90 11.01 2.74
N PHE A 84 16.63 11.30 3.00
CA PHE A 84 16.04 12.57 2.61
C PHE A 84 16.44 13.63 3.63
N ARG A 85 17.24 14.59 3.20
CA ARG A 85 17.65 15.74 4.01
C ARG A 85 16.91 16.97 3.52
N ALA A 86 16.07 17.52 4.39
CA ALA A 86 15.45 18.82 4.20
C ALA A 86 16.28 19.90 4.91
N ARG A 87 16.52 21.02 4.23
CA ARG A 87 17.02 22.26 4.82
C ARG A 87 15.95 23.33 4.64
N ILE A 88 15.41 23.81 5.76
CA ILE A 88 14.38 24.85 5.79
C ILE A 88 15.06 26.22 5.93
N ASN A 89 14.59 27.20 5.16
CA ASN A 89 14.98 28.59 5.35
C ASN A 89 14.05 29.25 6.39
N PRO A 90 14.54 29.59 7.60
CA PRO A 90 13.68 30.16 8.64
C PRO A 90 13.22 31.58 8.34
N SER A 91 13.83 32.27 7.36
CA SER A 91 13.46 33.65 7.01
C SER A 91 12.30 33.75 6.03
N GLU A 92 11.74 32.63 5.56
CA GLU A 92 10.66 32.57 4.58
C GLU A 92 9.62 31.54 4.99
N GLU A 93 8.34 31.82 4.74
CA GLU A 93 7.30 30.78 4.84
C GLU A 93 7.50 29.77 3.71
N GLY A 94 7.72 28.52 4.06
CA GLY A 94 7.83 27.46 3.06
C GLY A 94 7.88 26.06 3.65
N HIS A 95 7.70 25.09 2.77
CA HIS A 95 7.68 23.69 3.15
C HIS A 95 8.34 22.79 2.09
N ILE A 96 8.70 21.59 2.52
CA ILE A 96 9.16 20.50 1.67
C ILE A 96 8.28 19.29 1.96
N ALA A 97 7.69 18.72 0.92
CA ALA A 97 7.02 17.44 0.99
C ALA A 97 7.69 16.42 0.07
N VAL A 98 7.72 15.17 0.52
CA VAL A 98 8.19 14.00 -0.23
C VAL A 98 7.13 12.91 -0.12
N ASP A 99 6.86 12.24 -1.23
CA ASP A 99 5.86 11.18 -1.30
C ASP A 99 6.27 10.05 -2.26
N ASP A 100 5.52 8.94 -2.24
CA ASP A 100 5.63 7.86 -3.23
C ASP A 100 7.09 7.41 -3.50
N VAL A 101 7.81 7.14 -2.42
CA VAL A 101 9.20 6.72 -2.48
C VAL A 101 9.28 5.27 -2.92
N SER A 102 10.18 4.99 -3.84
CA SER A 102 10.46 3.66 -4.34
C SER A 102 11.97 3.43 -4.45
N TYR A 103 12.36 2.20 -4.17
CA TYR A 103 13.70 1.66 -4.26
C TYR A 103 13.71 0.51 -5.27
N THR A 104 14.70 0.54 -6.17
CA THR A 104 14.98 -0.54 -7.10
C THR A 104 16.48 -0.80 -7.19
N GLU A 105 16.85 -2.05 -7.38
CA GLU A 105 18.23 -2.43 -7.69
C GLU A 105 18.53 -2.10 -9.16
N GLY A 106 19.70 -1.52 -9.44
CA GLY A 106 20.07 -0.99 -10.73
C GLY A 106 20.12 0.55 -10.79
N GLU A 107 20.64 1.09 -11.88
CA GLU A 107 20.62 2.52 -12.16
C GLU A 107 19.19 2.99 -12.50
N CYS A 108 18.88 4.26 -12.24
CA CYS A 108 17.59 4.82 -12.64
C CYS A 108 17.43 4.83 -14.16
N PRO A 109 16.24 4.49 -14.70
CA PRO A 109 15.95 4.61 -16.12
C PRO A 109 16.11 6.04 -16.63
N HIS A 110 16.48 6.20 -17.90
CA HIS A 110 16.44 7.51 -18.56
C HIS A 110 15.00 8.04 -18.58
N PRO A 111 14.77 9.37 -18.48
CA PRO A 111 13.44 9.93 -18.46
C PRO A 111 12.54 9.46 -19.62
N GLY A 112 11.38 8.93 -19.30
CA GLY A 112 10.41 8.33 -20.24
C GLY A 112 10.73 6.90 -20.69
N ASN A 113 11.91 6.36 -20.41
CA ASN A 113 12.25 4.99 -20.77
C ASN A 113 11.67 3.99 -19.77
N CYS A 114 11.14 2.87 -20.26
CA CYS A 114 10.72 1.76 -19.42
C CYS A 114 10.64 0.44 -20.19
N ASP A 115 11.34 -0.56 -19.67
CA ASP A 115 11.28 -1.97 -20.08
C ASP A 115 10.29 -2.79 -19.21
N PHE A 116 9.68 -2.13 -18.22
CA PHE A 116 8.77 -2.72 -17.24
C PHE A 116 9.31 -3.90 -16.42
N GLU A 117 10.62 -4.18 -16.43
CA GLU A 117 11.16 -5.41 -15.83
C GLU A 117 11.21 -5.41 -14.31
N THR A 118 11.25 -4.22 -13.72
CA THR A 118 11.28 -4.05 -12.25
C THR A 118 10.02 -3.38 -11.71
N ASN A 119 9.55 -2.32 -12.38
CA ASN A 119 8.38 -1.52 -12.01
C ASN A 119 7.82 -0.80 -13.25
N ILE A 120 6.95 0.20 -13.09
CA ILE A 120 6.43 1.04 -14.20
C ILE A 120 7.32 2.26 -14.50
N CYS A 121 8.55 2.27 -14.00
CA CYS A 121 9.55 3.34 -14.16
C CYS A 121 9.04 4.72 -13.74
N SER A 122 9.24 5.75 -14.58
CA SER A 122 8.72 7.09 -14.34
C SER A 122 7.25 7.25 -14.72
N TRP A 123 6.64 6.26 -15.38
CA TRP A 123 5.27 6.32 -15.83
C TRP A 123 4.28 6.19 -14.66
N THR A 124 3.10 6.76 -14.82
CA THR A 124 2.03 6.74 -13.82
C THR A 124 0.74 6.27 -14.47
N ASN A 125 0.04 5.34 -13.83
CA ASN A 125 -1.34 5.04 -14.21
C ASN A 125 -2.23 6.21 -13.78
N ASN A 126 -2.98 6.78 -14.72
CA ASN A 126 -3.88 7.89 -14.40
C ASN A 126 -5.11 7.39 -13.64
N ASN A 127 -5.42 8.05 -12.52
CA ASN A 127 -6.68 7.84 -11.80
C ASN A 127 -7.91 8.42 -12.54
N LYS A 128 -7.73 9.11 -13.68
CA LYS A 128 -8.82 9.59 -14.55
C LYS A 128 -9.24 8.60 -15.65
N GLY A 129 -8.53 7.47 -15.81
CA GLY A 129 -8.94 6.41 -16.73
C GLY A 129 -10.05 5.55 -16.12
N ASP A 130 -10.87 4.92 -16.97
CA ASP A 130 -11.92 4.00 -16.53
C ASP A 130 -11.34 2.65 -16.02
N ILE A 131 -10.15 2.31 -16.51
CA ILE A 131 -9.38 1.10 -16.18
C ILE A 131 -7.88 1.44 -16.10
N GLN A 132 -7.05 0.54 -15.58
CA GLN A 132 -5.61 0.77 -15.44
C GLN A 132 -4.80 -0.09 -16.44
N TRP A 133 -3.57 0.34 -16.73
CA TRP A 133 -2.59 -0.57 -17.32
C TRP A 133 -2.06 -1.50 -16.22
N ILE A 134 -2.06 -2.79 -16.49
CA ILE A 134 -1.56 -3.81 -15.57
C ILE A 134 -0.18 -4.24 -16.03
N ARG A 135 0.76 -4.26 -15.10
CA ARG A 135 2.06 -4.89 -15.33
C ARG A 135 1.91 -6.40 -15.22
N ALA A 136 2.12 -7.11 -16.33
CA ALA A 136 1.85 -8.55 -16.48
C ALA A 136 3.10 -9.32 -16.90
N LYS A 137 3.08 -10.63 -16.65
CA LYS A 137 4.05 -11.62 -17.17
C LYS A 137 3.35 -12.53 -18.17
N GLY A 138 4.15 -13.23 -18.97
CA GLY A 138 3.70 -14.12 -20.05
C GLY A 138 2.36 -14.82 -19.80
N GLY A 139 1.34 -14.43 -20.58
CA GLY A 139 0.03 -15.10 -20.64
C GLY A 139 -0.89 -14.95 -19.42
N LYS A 140 -0.64 -14.04 -18.46
CA LYS A 140 -1.54 -13.83 -17.31
C LYS A 140 -1.72 -12.34 -16.97
N PRO A 141 -2.96 -11.83 -16.79
CA PRO A 141 -4.26 -12.50 -16.91
C PRO A 141 -4.74 -12.66 -18.37
N SER A 142 -4.14 -11.92 -19.30
CA SER A 142 -4.15 -12.08 -20.76
C SER A 142 -2.91 -11.37 -21.31
N GLY A 143 -2.61 -11.52 -22.60
CA GLY A 143 -1.44 -10.88 -23.21
C GLY A 143 -0.50 -11.88 -23.89
N PRO A 144 0.58 -11.36 -24.49
CA PRO A 144 1.63 -12.17 -25.12
C PRO A 144 2.19 -13.21 -24.14
N THR A 145 2.52 -14.41 -24.65
CA THR A 145 3.09 -15.48 -23.82
C THR A 145 4.53 -15.21 -23.39
N ILE A 146 5.20 -14.27 -24.04
CA ILE A 146 6.57 -13.84 -23.79
C ILE A 146 6.63 -12.31 -23.82
N ASP A 147 7.39 -11.71 -22.92
CA ASP A 147 7.72 -10.28 -22.99
C ASP A 147 8.65 -10.00 -24.18
N HIS A 148 8.83 -8.73 -24.53
CA HIS A 148 9.75 -8.35 -25.60
C HIS A 148 11.20 -8.27 -25.09
N THR A 149 11.43 -7.55 -23.99
CA THR A 149 12.74 -7.25 -23.39
C THR A 149 13.63 -8.48 -23.20
N LYS A 150 13.12 -9.50 -22.48
CA LYS A 150 13.84 -10.75 -22.17
C LYS A 150 13.51 -11.86 -23.15
N SER A 151 12.53 -11.68 -24.01
CA SER A 151 12.01 -12.71 -24.91
C SER A 151 11.64 -13.99 -24.14
N SER A 152 11.02 -13.82 -22.97
CA SER A 152 10.77 -14.90 -22.01
C SER A 152 9.40 -14.76 -21.33
N PRO A 153 8.74 -15.86 -20.91
CA PRO A 153 7.53 -15.76 -20.09
C PRO A 153 7.78 -15.09 -18.72
N GLU A 154 9.04 -14.99 -18.30
CA GLU A 154 9.44 -14.40 -17.02
C GLU A 154 9.65 -12.89 -17.04
N GLY A 155 9.72 -12.28 -18.22
CA GLY A 155 9.77 -10.82 -18.36
C GLY A 155 8.40 -10.18 -18.21
N TYR A 156 8.40 -8.86 -18.08
CA TYR A 156 7.23 -8.08 -17.74
C TYR A 156 6.94 -7.04 -18.81
N TYR A 157 5.67 -6.85 -19.11
CA TYR A 157 5.17 -5.83 -20.02
C TYR A 157 3.92 -5.18 -19.41
N MET A 158 3.44 -4.09 -20.02
CA MET A 158 2.15 -3.51 -19.63
C MET A 158 1.05 -4.04 -20.54
N VAL A 159 -0.05 -4.50 -19.95
CA VAL A 159 -1.24 -4.96 -20.66
C VAL A 159 -2.45 -4.17 -20.21
N LEU A 160 -3.37 -3.90 -21.13
CA LEU A 160 -4.66 -3.33 -20.78
C LEU A 160 -5.42 -4.32 -19.89
N ASP A 161 -5.92 -3.84 -18.75
CA ASP A 161 -6.63 -4.68 -17.79
C ASP A 161 -7.69 -5.55 -18.47
N ALA A 162 -7.53 -6.88 -18.36
CA ALA A 162 -8.38 -7.91 -18.93
C ALA A 162 -9.39 -8.50 -17.94
N SER A 163 -9.32 -8.07 -16.67
CA SER A 163 -10.17 -8.53 -15.58
C SER A 163 -11.61 -8.01 -15.74
N LEU A 164 -12.54 -8.72 -15.10
CA LEU A 164 -13.99 -8.50 -15.23
C LEU A 164 -14.43 -7.30 -14.35
N PRO A 165 -15.43 -6.50 -14.80
CA PRO A 165 -16.25 -6.68 -16.00
C PRO A 165 -15.68 -5.98 -17.26
N ARG A 166 -15.90 -6.61 -18.42
CA ARG A 166 -15.40 -6.15 -19.73
C ARG A 166 -16.34 -5.13 -20.39
N ILE A 167 -16.22 -3.84 -20.05
CA ILE A 167 -17.06 -2.76 -20.63
C ILE A 167 -16.37 -2.14 -21.86
N PRO A 168 -17.01 -2.15 -23.05
CA PRO A 168 -16.48 -1.50 -24.24
C PRO A 168 -16.29 0.01 -24.08
N GLY A 169 -15.20 0.55 -24.63
CA GLY A 169 -14.90 1.98 -24.64
C GLY A 169 -14.16 2.51 -23.40
N GLN A 170 -13.95 1.67 -22.38
CA GLN A 170 -13.15 2.03 -21.21
C GLN A 170 -11.71 2.36 -21.60
N LYS A 171 -11.13 3.40 -21.00
CA LYS A 171 -9.77 3.87 -21.29
C LYS A 171 -8.82 3.68 -20.10
N ALA A 172 -7.65 3.09 -20.35
CA ALA A 172 -6.48 3.20 -19.48
C ALA A 172 -5.53 4.25 -20.01
N LEU A 173 -4.99 5.09 -19.11
CA LEU A 173 -4.03 6.12 -19.44
C LEU A 173 -2.74 5.87 -18.65
N LEU A 174 -1.63 5.71 -19.36
CA LEU A 174 -0.29 5.67 -18.80
C LEU A 174 0.39 7.00 -19.15
N LEU A 175 0.68 7.84 -18.16
CA LEU A 175 1.35 9.13 -18.36
C LEU A 175 2.83 9.02 -18.08
N SER A 176 3.66 9.66 -18.90
CA SER A 176 5.08 9.84 -18.62
C SER A 176 5.29 10.84 -17.49
N GLU A 177 6.53 10.99 -17.04
CA GLU A 177 6.94 12.18 -16.28
C GLU A 177 6.81 13.47 -17.12
N GLN A 178 6.86 14.62 -16.44
CA GLN A 178 6.87 15.92 -17.11
C GLN A 178 8.25 16.21 -17.73
N PHE A 179 8.25 16.49 -19.03
CA PHE A 179 9.42 16.93 -19.76
C PHE A 179 9.48 18.47 -19.83
N GLU A 180 10.68 19.03 -19.67
CA GLU A 180 10.97 20.44 -19.96
C GLU A 180 12.06 20.52 -21.04
N THR A 181 11.67 20.99 -22.22
CA THR A 181 12.55 21.14 -23.40
C THR A 181 12.79 22.61 -23.69
N THR A 182 14.04 22.96 -23.97
CA THR A 182 14.52 24.35 -24.09
C THR A 182 14.75 24.73 -25.56
N GLY A 183 13.76 24.48 -26.43
CA GLY A 183 13.76 25.05 -27.78
C GLY A 183 12.93 24.27 -28.81
N TRP A 184 12.51 24.97 -29.88
CA TRP A 184 11.76 24.40 -31.01
C TRP A 184 12.60 23.50 -31.94
N THR A 185 13.88 23.30 -31.62
CA THR A 185 14.82 22.45 -32.34
C THR A 185 15.02 21.08 -31.70
N ASP A 186 14.58 20.90 -30.45
CA ASP A 186 14.61 19.61 -29.76
C ASP A 186 13.50 18.72 -30.31
N ARG A 187 13.90 17.80 -31.19
CA ARG A 187 13.01 16.78 -31.72
C ARG A 187 13.15 15.52 -30.89
N HIS A 188 12.01 14.96 -30.52
CA HIS A 188 11.95 13.74 -29.75
C HIS A 188 11.15 12.68 -30.51
N CYS A 189 11.53 11.44 -30.30
CA CYS A 189 10.86 10.27 -30.83
C CYS A 189 10.55 9.34 -29.66
N ILE A 190 9.28 8.97 -29.52
CA ILE A 190 8.90 7.85 -28.67
C ILE A 190 8.93 6.61 -29.55
N THR A 191 9.61 5.58 -29.07
CA THR A 191 9.61 4.24 -29.65
C THR A 191 9.07 3.27 -28.61
N PHE A 192 8.33 2.26 -29.05
CA PHE A 192 7.80 1.23 -28.16
C PHE A 192 7.42 -0.01 -28.96
N TRP A 193 7.35 -1.14 -28.28
CA TRP A 193 6.79 -2.36 -28.83
C TRP A 193 5.35 -2.51 -28.38
N TYR A 194 4.49 -3.01 -29.27
CA TYR A 194 3.10 -3.26 -28.99
C TYR A 194 2.66 -4.63 -29.50
N HIS A 195 1.68 -5.21 -28.83
CA HIS A 195 0.96 -6.39 -29.30
C HIS A 195 -0.55 -6.12 -29.17
N MET A 196 -1.29 -6.45 -30.23
CA MET A 196 -2.71 -6.18 -30.36
C MET A 196 -3.35 -7.34 -31.13
N TYR A 197 -3.91 -8.32 -30.43
CA TYR A 197 -4.43 -9.54 -31.05
C TYR A 197 -5.68 -10.09 -30.36
N GLY A 198 -6.65 -10.50 -31.17
CA GLY A 198 -7.89 -11.12 -30.74
C GLY A 198 -9.14 -10.50 -31.37
N ASP A 199 -10.29 -11.09 -31.09
CA ASP A 199 -11.59 -10.55 -31.47
C ASP A 199 -11.92 -9.33 -30.60
N GLY A 200 -12.29 -8.24 -31.27
CA GLY A 200 -12.68 -6.93 -30.70
C GLY A 200 -11.69 -6.29 -29.73
N ILE A 201 -10.43 -6.28 -30.19
CA ILE A 201 -9.44 -5.27 -29.80
C ILE A 201 -9.99 -3.86 -30.00
N GLY A 202 -9.82 -3.02 -28.99
CA GLY A 202 -10.19 -1.62 -29.05
C GLY A 202 -9.13 -0.79 -29.75
N THR A 203 -8.60 0.23 -29.07
CA THR A 203 -7.71 1.23 -29.68
C THR A 203 -6.51 1.51 -28.81
N LEU A 204 -5.30 1.50 -29.36
CA LEU A 204 -4.08 2.00 -28.71
C LEU A 204 -3.73 3.36 -29.31
N SER A 205 -3.41 4.35 -28.48
CA SER A 205 -3.05 5.70 -28.94
C SER A 205 -1.91 6.30 -28.12
N VAL A 206 -1.11 7.16 -28.74
CA VAL A 206 -0.08 7.97 -28.07
C VAL A 206 -0.41 9.44 -28.28
N LEU A 207 -0.49 10.19 -27.20
CA LEU A 207 -0.84 11.61 -27.18
C LEU A 207 0.31 12.45 -26.59
N LEU A 208 0.50 13.64 -27.14
CA LEU A 208 1.27 14.72 -26.53
C LEU A 208 0.32 15.60 -25.73
N ARG A 209 0.42 15.56 -24.40
CA ARG A 209 -0.38 16.40 -23.50
C ARG A 209 0.33 17.71 -23.21
N LYS A 210 -0.33 18.82 -23.53
CA LYS A 210 0.16 20.19 -23.35
C LYS A 210 -0.86 20.97 -22.52
N ARG A 211 -0.45 22.12 -21.96
CA ARG A 211 -1.37 23.02 -21.24
C ARG A 211 -2.60 23.41 -22.09
N THR A 212 -2.44 23.52 -23.41
CA THR A 212 -3.51 23.90 -24.35
C THR A 212 -4.39 22.73 -24.80
N GLY A 213 -4.07 21.49 -24.44
CA GLY A 213 -4.81 20.29 -24.82
C GLY A 213 -3.92 19.15 -25.32
N ASP A 214 -4.54 18.00 -25.57
CA ASP A 214 -3.89 16.79 -26.07
C ASP A 214 -3.80 16.79 -27.60
N VAL A 215 -2.67 16.34 -28.14
CA VAL A 215 -2.43 16.18 -29.59
C VAL A 215 -2.12 14.72 -29.88
N LEU A 216 -2.86 14.12 -30.82
CA LEU A 216 -2.62 12.74 -31.27
C LEU A 216 -1.29 12.63 -32.03
N LEU A 217 -0.44 11.68 -31.61
CA LEU A 217 0.83 11.38 -32.27
C LEU A 217 0.77 10.05 -33.04
N TRP A 218 0.03 9.07 -32.53
CA TRP A 218 -0.04 7.70 -33.07
C TRP A 218 -1.34 7.02 -32.61
N GLN A 219 -2.02 6.25 -33.45
CA GLN A 219 -3.17 5.44 -33.07
C GLN A 219 -3.44 4.26 -34.00
N LEU A 220 -3.74 3.09 -33.42
CA LEU A 220 -4.27 1.93 -34.13
C LEU A 220 -5.49 1.37 -33.41
N SER A 221 -6.40 0.77 -34.18
CA SER A 221 -7.61 0.12 -33.67
C SER A 221 -7.77 -1.27 -34.28
N GLY A 222 -8.40 -2.18 -33.54
CA GLY A 222 -8.67 -3.55 -33.98
C GLY A 222 -7.45 -4.48 -33.93
N THR A 223 -7.67 -5.73 -34.31
CA THR A 223 -6.63 -6.77 -34.32
C THR A 223 -5.53 -6.46 -35.32
N GLN A 224 -4.27 -6.68 -34.93
CA GLN A 224 -3.10 -6.39 -35.76
C GLN A 224 -2.39 -7.71 -36.14
N ALA A 225 -1.75 -8.37 -35.17
CA ALA A 225 -1.16 -9.69 -35.30
C ALA A 225 -0.76 -10.25 -33.93
N ASP A 226 -0.69 -11.57 -33.81
CA ASP A 226 -0.16 -12.26 -32.63
C ASP A 226 1.38 -12.25 -32.58
N GLN A 227 1.97 -11.06 -32.56
CA GLN A 227 3.41 -10.85 -32.42
C GLN A 227 3.69 -9.42 -31.96
N TRP A 228 4.79 -9.23 -31.24
CA TRP A 228 5.32 -7.90 -30.91
C TRP A 228 5.65 -7.14 -32.19
N ARG A 229 5.16 -5.90 -32.28
CA ARG A 229 5.39 -4.99 -33.40
C ARG A 229 5.97 -3.68 -32.91
N PHE A 230 6.88 -3.13 -33.70
CA PHE A 230 7.51 -1.86 -33.40
C PHE A 230 6.60 -0.68 -33.78
N ALA A 231 6.51 0.29 -32.88
CA ALA A 231 5.85 1.57 -33.10
C ALA A 231 6.77 2.74 -32.76
N GLN A 232 6.58 3.84 -33.47
CA GLN A 232 7.26 5.08 -33.15
C GLN A 232 6.46 6.29 -33.65
N ALA A 233 6.63 7.42 -32.96
CA ALA A 233 6.11 8.71 -33.39
C ALA A 233 6.97 9.85 -32.83
N SER A 234 7.12 10.91 -33.61
CA SER A 234 7.88 12.08 -33.17
C SER A 234 6.99 13.19 -32.64
N TRP A 235 7.52 13.97 -31.71
CA TRP A 235 6.97 15.27 -31.37
C TRP A 235 8.06 16.34 -31.34
N ASN A 236 7.63 17.58 -31.52
CA ASN A 236 8.45 18.77 -31.37
C ASN A 236 7.65 19.80 -30.60
N TYR A 237 7.99 20.00 -29.34
CA TYR A 237 7.32 20.95 -28.49
C TYR A 237 8.30 21.48 -27.43
N ALA A 238 8.31 22.80 -27.28
CA ALA A 238 9.01 23.50 -26.21
C ALA A 238 8.06 23.74 -25.03
N ASN A 239 8.60 23.89 -23.82
CA ASN A 239 7.88 24.00 -22.54
C ASN A 239 7.40 22.65 -21.96
N TRP A 240 6.85 22.72 -20.75
CA TRP A 240 6.30 21.59 -20.00
C TRP A 240 5.25 20.79 -20.77
N HIS A 241 5.45 19.47 -20.88
CA HIS A 241 4.54 18.52 -21.52
C HIS A 241 4.72 17.08 -21.02
N GLU A 242 3.75 16.23 -21.34
CA GLU A 242 3.75 14.78 -21.03
C GLU A 242 3.42 13.97 -22.28
N ILE A 243 3.88 12.72 -22.33
CA ILE A 243 3.43 11.71 -23.28
C ILE A 243 2.42 10.81 -22.59
N VAL A 244 1.30 10.51 -23.25
CA VAL A 244 0.22 9.70 -22.70
C VAL A 244 -0.07 8.54 -23.64
N ILE A 245 0.09 7.32 -23.14
CA ILE A 245 -0.30 6.10 -23.85
C ILE A 245 -1.69 5.68 -23.38
N VAL A 246 -2.63 5.64 -24.33
CA VAL A 246 -4.06 5.39 -24.08
C VAL A 246 -4.47 4.07 -24.69
N GLY A 247 -4.87 3.11 -23.85
CA GLY A 247 -5.50 1.87 -24.28
C GLY A 247 -7.01 1.96 -24.10
N THR A 248 -7.78 1.79 -25.16
CA THR A 248 -9.25 1.75 -25.15
C THR A 248 -9.71 0.32 -25.38
N ARG A 249 -10.60 -0.20 -24.54
CA ARG A 249 -11.15 -1.56 -24.67
C ARG A 249 -12.19 -1.63 -25.80
N GLY A 250 -12.18 -2.72 -26.57
CA GLY A 250 -13.16 -2.97 -27.63
C GLY A 250 -14.41 -3.71 -27.14
N GLY A 251 -15.18 -4.27 -28.08
CA GLY A 251 -16.58 -4.68 -27.87
C GLY A 251 -16.83 -6.01 -27.15
N ASN A 252 -15.83 -6.87 -27.01
CA ASN A 252 -15.98 -8.28 -26.63
C ASN A 252 -14.79 -8.76 -25.76
N THR A 253 -14.74 -10.07 -25.49
CA THR A 253 -13.97 -10.65 -24.39
C THR A 253 -12.64 -11.29 -24.80
N GLU A 254 -12.30 -11.40 -26.08
CA GLU A 254 -11.14 -12.19 -26.52
C GLU A 254 -10.10 -11.33 -27.22
N GLY A 255 -9.24 -10.65 -26.47
CA GLY A 255 -8.07 -10.02 -27.05
C GLY A 255 -7.35 -9.09 -26.09
N ASP A 256 -6.09 -8.82 -26.38
CA ASP A 256 -5.20 -8.03 -25.54
C ASP A 256 -4.55 -6.87 -26.29
N ILE A 257 -4.27 -5.80 -25.54
CA ILE A 257 -3.42 -4.70 -25.97
C ILE A 257 -2.27 -4.67 -24.96
N ALA A 258 -1.06 -4.93 -25.42
CA ALA A 258 0.14 -4.88 -24.62
C ALA A 258 1.15 -3.89 -25.21
N ILE A 259 1.96 -3.28 -24.34
CA ILE A 259 3.10 -2.44 -24.69
C ILE A 259 4.32 -2.85 -23.87
N ASP A 260 5.49 -2.69 -24.48
CA ASP A 260 6.77 -3.00 -23.86
C ASP A 260 7.88 -2.11 -24.44
N ASP A 261 9.05 -2.05 -23.79
CA ASP A 261 10.25 -1.38 -24.27
C ASP A 261 10.02 0.05 -24.80
N VAL A 262 9.45 0.90 -23.93
CA VAL A 262 9.20 2.31 -24.24
C VAL A 262 10.51 3.10 -24.11
N GLU A 263 10.89 3.86 -25.13
CA GLU A 263 12.09 4.69 -25.10
C GLU A 263 11.82 6.08 -25.69
N ILE A 264 12.47 7.10 -25.12
CA ILE A 264 12.49 8.45 -25.64
C ILE A 264 13.88 8.78 -26.20
N ILE A 265 13.94 8.96 -27.51
CA ILE A 265 15.17 9.29 -28.24
C ILE A 265 15.13 10.76 -28.64
N LYS A 266 16.22 11.51 -28.41
CA LYS A 266 16.38 12.90 -28.89
C LYS A 266 16.66 12.94 -30.39
N SER A 267 15.68 12.55 -31.20
CA SER A 267 15.73 12.62 -32.66
C SER A 267 14.32 12.74 -33.25
N SER A 268 14.20 13.04 -34.55
CA SER A 268 12.94 12.91 -35.29
C SER A 268 12.80 11.52 -35.92
N CYS A 269 11.59 11.00 -35.95
CA CYS A 269 11.24 9.73 -36.59
C CYS A 269 9.89 9.83 -37.32
N ALA A 270 9.70 8.99 -38.34
CA ALA A 270 8.41 8.87 -39.03
C ALA A 270 7.44 8.02 -38.21
N VAL A 271 6.13 8.28 -38.30
CA VAL A 271 5.10 7.46 -37.67
C VAL A 271 5.15 6.04 -38.26
N THR A 272 5.36 5.04 -37.40
CA THR A 272 5.40 3.62 -37.80
C THR A 272 4.40 2.83 -36.96
N PRO A 273 3.53 2.01 -37.59
CA PRO A 273 3.27 1.94 -39.03
C PRO A 273 2.59 3.22 -39.55
N SER A 274 2.72 3.53 -40.84
CA SER A 274 2.18 4.77 -41.43
C SER A 274 0.66 4.94 -41.29
N VAL A 275 -0.08 3.83 -41.21
CA VAL A 275 -1.54 3.82 -40.99
C VAL A 275 -1.95 4.36 -39.61
N ALA A 276 -1.00 4.51 -38.68
CA ALA A 276 -1.26 4.99 -37.33
C ALA A 276 -1.38 6.53 -37.21
N ASP A 277 -1.30 7.28 -38.31
CA ASP A 277 -1.36 8.76 -38.35
C ASP A 277 -2.79 9.33 -38.11
N GLY A 278 -3.77 8.52 -37.67
CA GLY A 278 -5.06 9.00 -37.16
C GLY A 278 -6.06 9.62 -38.17
N ARG A 279 -5.83 9.49 -39.48
CA ARG A 279 -6.64 10.15 -40.53
C ARG A 279 -7.89 9.38 -41.02
N PHE A 280 -8.29 8.27 -40.39
CA PHE A 280 -9.45 7.45 -40.82
C PHE A 280 -10.22 6.86 -39.61
N ILE A 281 -11.54 7.07 -39.50
CA ILE A 281 -12.41 6.60 -38.39
C ILE A 281 -13.60 5.77 -38.93
N SER A 282 -13.95 4.65 -38.29
CA SER A 282 -15.27 3.99 -38.42
C SER A 282 -15.72 3.31 -37.11
N THR A 283 -17.04 3.26 -36.89
CA THR A 283 -17.79 3.12 -35.62
C THR A 283 -18.57 1.80 -35.45
N THR A 284 -19.15 1.58 -34.23
CA THR A 284 -20.26 0.69 -33.77
C THR A 284 -19.88 -0.66 -33.11
N GLN A 285 -20.60 -1.31 -32.16
CA GLN A 285 -21.78 -1.08 -31.28
C GLN A 285 -21.76 -2.12 -30.08
N ARG A 286 -22.75 -2.04 -29.16
CA ARG A 286 -22.94 -2.62 -27.79
C ARG A 286 -23.52 -4.06 -27.69
N PRO A 287 -23.19 -4.90 -26.66
CA PRO A 287 -24.20 -5.61 -25.80
C PRO A 287 -23.74 -5.97 -24.33
N THR A 288 -24.55 -5.82 -23.25
CA THR A 288 -25.46 -6.75 -22.49
C THR A 288 -24.80 -7.70 -21.43
N THR A 289 -25.39 -7.74 -20.22
CA THR A 289 -24.85 -8.19 -18.90
C THR A 289 -25.24 -9.61 -18.44
N VAL A 290 -24.43 -10.26 -17.58
CA VAL A 290 -24.70 -11.54 -16.86
C VAL A 290 -24.25 -11.45 -15.37
N VAL A 291 -24.93 -12.19 -14.47
CA VAL A 291 -24.89 -12.12 -12.98
C VAL A 291 -24.04 -13.26 -12.34
N PRO A 292 -23.31 -13.04 -11.21
CA PRO A 292 -22.78 -14.14 -10.37
C PRO A 292 -23.16 -14.14 -8.85
N THR A 293 -23.47 -15.37 -8.37
CA THR A 293 -23.38 -16.08 -7.05
C THR A 293 -23.52 -15.39 -5.65
N GLN A 294 -24.10 -16.15 -4.70
CA GLN A 294 -24.95 -15.68 -3.58
C GLN A 294 -24.35 -15.87 -2.16
N TRP A 295 -24.38 -14.82 -1.33
CA TRP A 295 -24.07 -14.79 0.12
C TRP A 295 -25.19 -15.43 0.97
N LYS A 296 -24.84 -16.18 2.03
CA LYS A 296 -25.80 -16.81 2.95
C LYS A 296 -25.56 -16.37 4.40
N PRO A 297 -26.53 -15.70 5.06
CA PRO A 297 -26.41 -15.31 6.48
C PRO A 297 -26.51 -16.53 7.41
N ASP A 298 -25.63 -16.61 8.41
CA ASP A 298 -25.62 -17.66 9.43
C ASP A 298 -26.49 -17.27 10.64
N THR A 299 -26.58 -15.97 10.95
CA THR A 299 -27.44 -15.42 12.00
C THR A 299 -28.28 -14.23 11.51
N LYS A 300 -29.33 -13.88 12.26
CA LYS A 300 -30.15 -12.68 11.97
C LYS A 300 -29.40 -11.34 12.12
N PHE A 301 -28.20 -11.37 12.70
CA PHE A 301 -27.37 -10.19 12.91
C PHE A 301 -26.35 -10.00 11.78
N ASP A 302 -26.19 -11.02 10.93
CA ASP A 302 -25.23 -10.97 9.83
C ASP A 302 -25.74 -10.03 8.72
N CYS A 303 -24.84 -9.26 8.14
CA CYS A 303 -25.16 -8.32 7.09
C CYS A 303 -23.98 -8.08 6.15
N SER A 304 -24.14 -8.48 4.89
CA SER A 304 -23.27 -8.06 3.77
C SER A 304 -23.72 -6.76 3.12
N PHE A 305 -24.83 -6.17 3.57
CA PHE A 305 -25.42 -4.97 2.97
C PHE A 305 -25.85 -5.08 1.49
N GLU A 306 -25.74 -6.24 0.84
CA GLU A 306 -26.13 -6.47 -0.57
C GLU A 306 -27.59 -6.12 -0.87
N LYS A 307 -28.48 -6.33 0.11
CA LYS A 307 -29.90 -6.08 -0.07
C LYS A 307 -30.37 -4.79 0.61
N ASP A 308 -30.06 -4.64 1.89
CA ASP A 308 -30.51 -3.57 2.79
C ASP A 308 -29.60 -3.52 4.03
N PHE A 309 -29.98 -2.78 5.07
CA PHE A 309 -29.26 -2.73 6.35
C PHE A 309 -29.50 -3.97 7.24
N CYS A 310 -30.17 -5.01 6.73
CA CYS A 310 -30.54 -6.22 7.46
C CYS A 310 -31.34 -5.88 8.74
N THR A 311 -30.84 -6.26 9.92
CA THR A 311 -31.44 -5.87 11.21
C THR A 311 -30.72 -4.68 11.88
N TRP A 312 -29.74 -4.08 11.21
CA TRP A 312 -29.02 -2.92 11.70
C TRP A 312 -29.78 -1.62 11.43
N THR A 313 -29.67 -0.68 12.35
CA THR A 313 -30.32 0.63 12.24
C THR A 313 -29.28 1.73 12.27
N SER A 314 -29.23 2.52 11.20
CA SER A 314 -28.47 3.77 11.15
C SER A 314 -29.23 4.82 11.98
N ASN A 315 -28.80 5.04 13.22
CA ASN A 315 -29.49 5.92 14.18
C ASN A 315 -28.53 6.98 14.71
N SER A 316 -28.45 8.11 14.01
CA SER A 316 -27.70 9.28 14.46
C SER A 316 -28.50 10.55 14.23
N SER A 317 -28.43 11.47 15.20
CA SER A 317 -28.95 12.84 15.08
C SER A 317 -28.02 13.77 14.31
N ASP A 318 -26.86 13.29 13.89
CA ASP A 318 -25.80 14.06 13.22
C ASP A 318 -25.62 13.61 11.76
N VAL A 319 -24.93 12.49 11.50
CA VAL A 319 -24.78 11.90 10.15
C VAL A 319 -25.18 10.42 10.16
N PRO A 320 -25.95 9.92 9.16
CA PRO A 320 -26.27 8.50 9.05
C PRO A 320 -25.13 7.70 8.40
N TRP A 321 -25.04 6.41 8.70
CA TRP A 321 -24.43 5.44 7.79
C TRP A 321 -25.29 5.33 6.53
N VAL A 322 -24.65 5.28 5.36
CA VAL A 322 -25.30 5.24 4.05
C VAL A 322 -24.76 4.04 3.27
N ARG A 323 -25.62 3.39 2.48
CA ARG A 323 -25.22 2.30 1.57
C ARG A 323 -24.69 2.86 0.26
N ALA A 324 -23.62 2.28 -0.25
CA ALA A 324 -23.06 2.62 -1.56
C ALA A 324 -22.54 1.39 -2.30
N GLN A 325 -22.33 1.57 -3.61
CA GLN A 325 -21.67 0.64 -4.52
C GLN A 325 -20.51 1.37 -5.18
N GLY A 326 -19.34 0.72 -5.24
CA GLY A 326 -18.14 1.29 -5.85
C GLY A 326 -17.70 2.61 -5.18
N PRO A 327 -16.81 3.39 -5.82
CA PRO A 327 -16.26 4.60 -5.20
C PRO A 327 -17.33 5.64 -4.88
N THR A 328 -17.27 6.18 -3.67
CA THR A 328 -18.18 7.20 -3.13
C THR A 328 -17.60 8.62 -3.21
N GLY A 329 -18.44 9.58 -3.60
CA GLY A 329 -18.10 11.01 -3.68
C GLY A 329 -17.30 11.41 -4.93
N ASN A 330 -17.02 12.71 -5.08
CA ASN A 330 -16.32 13.26 -6.25
C ASN A 330 -14.80 12.95 -6.29
N ILE A 331 -14.25 12.30 -5.25
CA ILE A 331 -12.79 12.25 -5.00
C ILE A 331 -12.29 10.90 -4.45
N SER A 332 -12.98 9.79 -4.78
CA SER A 332 -12.47 8.40 -4.72
C SER A 332 -11.72 7.97 -3.44
N SER A 333 -12.18 8.35 -2.24
CA SER A 333 -11.59 7.88 -0.97
C SER A 333 -12.30 6.67 -0.35
N GLY A 334 -13.43 6.24 -0.92
CA GLY A 334 -14.15 5.03 -0.52
C GLY A 334 -13.63 3.77 -1.23
N PRO A 335 -14.01 2.57 -0.75
CA PRO A 335 -13.68 1.31 -1.40
C PRO A 335 -14.10 1.31 -2.89
N THR A 336 -13.19 0.92 -3.79
CA THR A 336 -13.56 0.75 -5.22
C THR A 336 -14.41 -0.48 -5.49
N VAL A 337 -14.34 -1.46 -4.59
CA VAL A 337 -15.12 -2.69 -4.63
C VAL A 337 -15.62 -3.01 -3.22
N ASP A 338 -16.78 -3.64 -3.11
CA ASP A 338 -17.25 -4.21 -1.86
C ASP A 338 -16.39 -5.43 -1.45
N HIS A 339 -16.50 -5.86 -0.20
CA HIS A 339 -15.78 -7.04 0.28
C HIS A 339 -16.53 -8.34 -0.05
N THR A 340 -17.87 -8.32 -0.02
CA THR A 340 -18.72 -9.51 -0.17
C THR A 340 -18.57 -10.19 -1.55
N LEU A 341 -18.74 -9.43 -2.63
CA LEU A 341 -18.65 -9.87 -4.03
C LEU A 341 -17.30 -9.54 -4.65
N GLY A 342 -16.53 -8.61 -4.06
CA GLY A 342 -15.27 -8.14 -4.63
C GLY A 342 -15.47 -7.30 -5.89
N THR A 343 -16.62 -6.62 -6.03
CA THR A 343 -16.99 -5.86 -7.25
C THR A 343 -17.40 -4.43 -6.93
N GLY A 344 -17.34 -3.53 -7.93
CA GLY A 344 -17.90 -2.18 -7.77
C GLY A 344 -19.44 -2.15 -7.73
N GLN A 345 -20.11 -3.30 -7.86
CA GLN A 345 -21.57 -3.44 -7.83
C GLN A 345 -22.08 -4.09 -6.55
N GLY A 346 -21.21 -4.67 -5.72
CA GLY A 346 -21.63 -5.09 -4.39
C GLY A 346 -21.76 -3.88 -3.48
N TRP A 347 -22.40 -4.09 -2.34
CA TRP A 347 -22.82 -3.03 -1.46
C TRP A 347 -22.05 -3.07 -0.16
N TYR A 348 -21.65 -1.88 0.30
CA TYR A 348 -21.13 -1.69 1.63
C TYR A 348 -21.83 -0.48 2.28
N VAL A 349 -21.56 -0.24 3.56
CA VAL A 349 -22.02 0.98 4.25
C VAL A 349 -20.86 1.86 4.62
N TYR A 350 -21.05 3.17 4.52
CA TYR A 350 -20.02 4.16 4.83
C TYR A 350 -20.58 5.36 5.56
N VAL A 351 -19.67 6.16 6.13
CA VAL A 351 -19.97 7.45 6.73
C VAL A 351 -19.78 8.55 5.67
N PRO A 352 -20.85 9.27 5.26
CA PRO A 352 -20.77 10.31 4.24
C PRO A 352 -19.82 11.46 4.61
N LEU A 353 -19.12 11.96 3.60
CA LEU A 353 -18.25 13.14 3.67
C LEU A 353 -19.05 14.42 3.97
N ALA A 354 -18.38 15.46 4.47
CA ALA A 354 -18.99 16.78 4.60
C ALA A 354 -19.34 17.38 3.23
N THR A 355 -20.58 17.84 3.06
CA THR A 355 -20.94 18.73 1.95
C THR A 355 -20.48 20.16 2.24
N SER A 356 -20.41 21.01 1.21
CA SER A 356 -19.82 22.36 1.24
C SER A 356 -20.30 23.29 2.37
N ASP A 357 -21.44 23.01 3.01
CA ASP A 357 -22.03 23.81 4.09
C ASP A 357 -21.75 23.29 5.52
N ASP A 358 -21.12 22.12 5.72
CA ASP A 358 -20.92 21.59 7.08
C ASP A 358 -19.45 21.27 7.41
N ARG A 359 -18.74 22.29 7.90
CA ARG A 359 -17.36 22.19 8.42
C ARG A 359 -17.27 21.41 9.75
N LYS A 360 -18.32 20.73 10.19
CA LYS A 360 -18.36 20.02 11.48
C LYS A 360 -17.87 18.57 11.35
N SER A 361 -17.27 18.09 12.44
CA SER A 361 -17.02 16.67 12.66
C SER A 361 -18.36 15.92 12.67
N GLY A 362 -18.43 14.81 11.96
CA GLY A 362 -19.65 14.00 11.88
C GLY A 362 -19.52 12.70 12.68
N ARG A 363 -20.57 12.32 13.41
CA ARG A 363 -20.67 11.05 14.15
C ARG A 363 -21.83 10.20 13.63
N ALA A 364 -21.52 9.08 12.99
CA ALA A 364 -22.49 8.10 12.55
C ALA A 364 -22.55 6.90 13.50
N LYS A 365 -23.76 6.37 13.74
CA LYS A 365 -23.98 5.19 14.58
C LYS A 365 -24.79 4.14 13.83
N LEU A 366 -24.25 2.93 13.73
CA LEU A 366 -24.95 1.76 13.19
C LEU A 366 -25.18 0.80 14.35
N VAL A 367 -26.45 0.54 14.67
CA VAL A 367 -26.86 -0.13 15.91
C VAL A 367 -27.53 -1.46 15.57
N SER A 368 -27.14 -2.53 16.27
CA SER A 368 -27.74 -3.85 16.08
C SER A 368 -29.16 -3.94 16.69
N SER A 369 -29.91 -4.96 16.29
CA SER A 369 -31.06 -5.42 17.07
C SER A 369 -30.61 -6.00 18.43
N LEU A 370 -31.56 -6.17 19.37
CA LEU A 370 -31.26 -6.62 20.74
C LEU A 370 -30.71 -8.06 20.75
N ILE A 371 -29.54 -8.23 21.35
CA ILE A 371 -28.82 -9.49 21.53
C ILE A 371 -29.17 -10.09 22.90
N GLY A 372 -29.34 -11.41 22.96
CA GLY A 372 -29.67 -12.14 24.19
C GLY A 372 -28.53 -12.16 25.21
N SER A 373 -28.86 -12.44 26.47
CA SER A 373 -27.89 -12.61 27.55
C SER A 373 -27.28 -14.02 27.57
N SER A 374 -26.10 -14.17 28.18
CA SER A 374 -25.51 -15.46 28.63
C SER A 374 -24.86 -16.37 27.56
N THR A 375 -24.47 -15.86 26.40
CA THR A 375 -23.60 -16.60 25.46
C THR A 375 -22.36 -15.77 25.12
N THR A 376 -21.20 -16.41 25.08
CA THR A 376 -20.01 -15.77 24.48
C THR A 376 -20.23 -15.74 22.98
N LEU A 377 -20.22 -14.55 22.39
CA LEU A 377 -20.35 -14.35 20.95
C LEU A 377 -19.06 -13.72 20.40
N CYS A 378 -18.86 -13.84 19.10
CA CYS A 378 -17.85 -13.09 18.38
C CYS A 378 -18.53 -12.16 17.38
N LEU A 379 -18.21 -10.87 17.49
CA LEU A 379 -18.43 -9.91 16.42
C LEU A 379 -17.24 -9.95 15.48
N SER A 380 -17.48 -10.10 14.18
CA SER A 380 -16.47 -9.96 13.13
C SER A 380 -17.01 -9.10 12.00
N PHE A 381 -16.15 -8.32 11.35
CA PHE A 381 -16.55 -7.39 10.30
C PHE A 381 -15.34 -7.01 9.44
N TRP A 382 -15.61 -6.56 8.22
CA TRP A 382 -14.62 -5.90 7.39
C TRP A 382 -14.82 -4.39 7.46
N TYR A 383 -13.72 -3.66 7.50
CA TYR A 383 -13.73 -2.21 7.50
C TYR A 383 -12.70 -1.66 6.53
N HIS A 384 -13.03 -0.54 5.92
CA HIS A 384 -12.12 0.23 5.09
C HIS A 384 -12.03 1.63 5.66
N MET A 385 -10.81 2.10 5.86
CA MET A 385 -10.52 3.40 6.45
C MET A 385 -9.39 4.01 5.66
N TYR A 386 -9.69 4.80 4.63
CA TYR A 386 -8.66 5.36 3.77
C TYR A 386 -8.87 6.85 3.57
N GLY A 387 -7.77 7.59 3.62
CA GLY A 387 -7.72 8.98 3.23
C GLY A 387 -7.63 9.97 4.40
N PRO A 388 -7.50 11.26 4.07
CA PRO A 388 -7.01 12.25 5.01
C PRO A 388 -7.93 12.46 6.22
N ASN A 389 -9.21 12.75 6.02
CA ASN A 389 -10.16 13.14 7.08
C ASN A 389 -10.87 11.94 7.72
N VAL A 390 -10.34 10.72 7.54
CA VAL A 390 -10.71 9.58 8.37
C VAL A 390 -10.44 9.89 9.84
N GLY A 391 -11.49 9.80 10.66
CA GLY A 391 -11.38 10.05 12.08
C GLY A 391 -11.14 8.76 12.85
N ARG A 392 -12.22 8.13 13.31
CA ARG A 392 -12.16 6.97 14.20
C ARG A 392 -13.34 6.06 13.92
N LEU A 393 -13.09 4.75 13.84
CA LEU A 393 -14.13 3.73 13.88
C LEU A 393 -14.02 3.01 15.23
N SER A 394 -15.12 2.95 15.97
CA SER A 394 -15.17 2.36 17.31
C SER A 394 -16.37 1.43 17.45
N VAL A 395 -16.22 0.37 18.24
CA VAL A 395 -17.33 -0.51 18.63
C VAL A 395 -17.66 -0.27 20.09
N TYR A 396 -18.94 -0.08 20.40
CA TYR A 396 -19.48 0.09 21.75
C TYR A 396 -20.57 -0.93 22.04
N ILE A 397 -20.86 -1.12 23.32
CA ILE A 397 -21.98 -1.93 23.81
C ILE A 397 -22.99 -1.02 24.47
N ASP A 398 -24.27 -1.20 24.16
CA ASP A 398 -25.40 -0.51 24.80
C ASP A 398 -26.19 -1.51 25.64
N ILE A 399 -26.17 -1.34 26.97
CA ILE A 399 -26.93 -2.12 27.94
C ILE A 399 -28.06 -1.23 28.47
N ASN A 400 -29.26 -1.40 27.92
CA ASN A 400 -30.46 -0.65 28.35
C ASN A 400 -30.28 0.89 28.36
N GLY A 401 -29.53 1.45 27.41
CA GLY A 401 -29.23 2.88 27.29
C GLY A 401 -27.88 3.29 27.90
N VAL A 402 -27.23 2.40 28.66
CA VAL A 402 -25.90 2.63 29.23
C VAL A 402 -24.83 2.19 28.23
N ILE A 403 -24.00 3.13 27.77
CA ILE A 403 -22.98 2.87 26.76
C ILE A 403 -21.66 2.48 27.43
N GLU A 404 -21.20 1.26 27.17
CA GLU A 404 -19.90 0.73 27.58
C GLU A 404 -18.93 0.66 26.38
N GLY A 405 -17.65 0.90 26.64
CA GLY A 405 -16.58 0.86 25.62
C GLY A 405 -15.86 2.20 25.40
N PRO A 406 -15.07 2.33 24.32
CA PRO A 406 -15.03 1.43 23.16
C PRO A 406 -14.38 0.08 23.49
N ILE A 407 -14.97 -1.00 23.00
CA ILE A 407 -14.42 -2.37 23.10
C ILE A 407 -13.51 -2.71 21.91
N TRP A 408 -13.49 -1.85 20.88
CA TRP A 408 -12.58 -1.89 19.74
C TRP A 408 -12.47 -0.51 19.12
N THR A 409 -11.30 -0.14 18.60
CA THR A 409 -11.08 1.16 17.96
C THR A 409 -9.95 1.13 16.94
N ARG A 410 -10.16 1.84 15.83
CA ARG A 410 -9.13 2.21 14.85
C ARG A 410 -9.23 3.70 14.55
N ILE A 411 -8.09 4.36 14.37
CA ILE A 411 -7.99 5.82 14.23
C ILE A 411 -7.15 6.15 13.00
N GLY A 412 -7.66 7.03 12.13
CA GLY A 412 -6.94 7.44 10.92
C GLY A 412 -6.99 6.41 9.79
N THR A 413 -6.19 6.64 8.76
CA THR A 413 -6.10 5.80 7.56
C THR A 413 -5.40 4.46 7.87
N HIS A 414 -5.85 3.39 7.21
CA HIS A 414 -5.40 2.00 7.35
C HIS A 414 -5.23 1.35 5.96
N GLY A 415 -4.88 2.17 4.97
CA GLY A 415 -4.64 1.76 3.59
C GLY A 415 -5.94 1.54 2.80
N PHE A 416 -5.77 1.36 1.50
CA PHE A 416 -6.86 1.25 0.53
C PHE A 416 -7.54 -0.14 0.52
N ALA A 417 -6.94 -1.13 1.20
CA ALA A 417 -7.51 -2.48 1.27
C ALA A 417 -8.60 -2.58 2.36
N TRP A 418 -9.52 -3.52 2.17
CA TRP A 418 -10.39 -3.97 3.25
C TRP A 418 -9.56 -4.61 4.37
N ASN A 419 -9.86 -4.23 5.61
CA ASN A 419 -9.22 -4.71 6.82
C ASN A 419 -10.22 -5.51 7.65
N PHE A 420 -9.75 -6.54 8.34
CA PHE A 420 -10.60 -7.37 9.20
C PHE A 420 -10.58 -6.87 10.64
N GLY A 421 -11.74 -6.83 11.28
CA GLY A 421 -11.92 -6.50 12.69
C GLY A 421 -12.76 -7.54 13.40
N GLN A 422 -12.44 -7.82 14.67
CA GLN A 422 -13.28 -8.67 15.51
C GLN A 422 -13.22 -8.29 16.99
N VAL A 423 -14.29 -8.62 17.72
CA VAL A 423 -14.43 -8.33 19.15
C VAL A 423 -15.19 -9.45 19.85
N LYS A 424 -14.64 -9.94 20.95
CA LYS A 424 -15.34 -10.89 21.83
C LYS A 424 -16.45 -10.16 22.58
N LEU A 425 -17.67 -10.67 22.47
CA LEU A 425 -18.83 -10.16 23.18
C LEU A 425 -19.24 -11.11 24.30
N ARG A 426 -19.35 -10.61 25.52
CA ARG A 426 -19.86 -11.38 26.66
C ARG A 426 -20.57 -10.44 27.62
N MET A 427 -21.89 -10.59 27.72
CA MET A 427 -22.72 -9.79 28.62
C MET A 427 -23.72 -10.66 29.38
N ASN A 428 -23.99 -10.27 30.62
CA ASN A 428 -24.93 -10.94 31.51
C ASN A 428 -26.38 -10.46 31.29
N GLU A 429 -26.54 -9.29 30.66
CA GLU A 429 -27.82 -8.69 30.31
C GLU A 429 -28.01 -8.68 28.80
N LYS A 430 -29.22 -8.35 28.34
CA LYS A 430 -29.47 -8.10 26.91
C LYS A 430 -28.82 -6.78 26.53
N TYR A 431 -28.23 -6.72 25.33
CA TYR A 431 -27.43 -5.58 24.90
C TYR A 431 -27.54 -5.37 23.39
N LYS A 432 -27.08 -4.22 22.90
CA LYS A 432 -26.88 -3.94 21.48
C LYS A 432 -25.40 -3.64 21.20
N VAL A 433 -24.97 -3.95 19.99
CA VAL A 433 -23.66 -3.56 19.48
C VAL A 433 -23.82 -2.29 18.65
N MET A 434 -22.88 -1.35 18.78
CA MET A 434 -22.89 -0.11 18.03
C MET A 434 -21.54 0.14 17.36
N PHE A 435 -21.54 0.26 16.03
CA PHE A 435 -20.43 0.85 15.30
C PHE A 435 -20.58 2.36 15.27
N VAL A 436 -19.55 3.07 15.72
CA VAL A 436 -19.50 4.52 15.76
C VAL A 436 -18.37 4.98 14.85
N GLY A 437 -18.72 5.60 13.72
CA GLY A 437 -17.79 6.21 12.79
C GLY A 437 -17.74 7.72 13.02
N ASN A 438 -16.60 8.23 13.43
CA ASN A 438 -16.31 9.65 13.55
C ASN A 438 -15.48 10.08 12.34
N ARG A 439 -15.94 11.06 11.57
CA ARG A 439 -15.12 11.72 10.55
C ARG A 439 -14.54 13.02 11.09
N LYS A 440 -13.31 13.35 10.68
CA LYS A 440 -12.71 14.67 10.95
C LYS A 440 -13.35 15.71 10.01
N PRO A 441 -13.29 17.02 10.34
CA PRO A 441 -13.61 18.07 9.37
C PRO A 441 -12.78 17.93 8.09
N GLY A 442 -13.40 18.06 6.92
CA GLY A 442 -12.75 18.03 5.60
C GLY A 442 -13.51 17.19 4.55
N TYR A 443 -13.00 17.22 3.31
CA TYR A 443 -13.66 16.67 2.12
C TYR A 443 -13.14 15.29 1.69
N TYR A 444 -12.12 14.74 2.35
CA TYR A 444 -11.40 13.57 1.87
C TYR A 444 -11.33 12.49 2.93
N GLY A 445 -11.49 11.22 2.58
CA GLY A 445 -11.26 10.11 3.50
C GLY A 445 -12.53 9.51 4.08
N GLU A 446 -12.63 8.19 4.02
CA GLU A 446 -13.87 7.45 4.26
C GLU A 446 -13.71 6.35 5.30
N ILE A 447 -14.78 6.12 6.07
CA ILE A 447 -14.94 4.96 6.94
C ILE A 447 -16.08 4.13 6.37
N ALA A 448 -15.77 2.90 5.96
CA ALA A 448 -16.72 1.94 5.44
C ALA A 448 -16.68 0.62 6.23
N LEU A 449 -17.80 -0.09 6.25
CA LEU A 449 -18.00 -1.40 6.85
C LEU A 449 -18.66 -2.32 5.82
N ASP A 450 -18.26 -3.58 5.85
CA ASP A 450 -18.89 -4.65 5.09
C ASP A 450 -18.84 -5.98 5.87
N ASP A 451 -19.64 -6.96 5.47
CA ASP A 451 -19.60 -8.34 5.96
C ASP A 451 -19.63 -8.46 7.50
N VAL A 452 -20.57 -7.77 8.14
CA VAL A 452 -20.74 -7.83 9.60
C VAL A 452 -21.36 -9.16 10.00
N ARG A 453 -20.78 -9.86 10.98
CA ARG A 453 -21.27 -11.16 11.49
C ARG A 453 -21.22 -11.21 13.01
N ILE A 454 -22.23 -11.83 13.62
CA ILE A 454 -22.23 -12.13 15.06
C ILE A 454 -22.48 -13.63 15.26
N GLY A 455 -21.40 -14.38 15.49
CA GLY A 455 -21.44 -15.83 15.67
C GLY A 455 -21.38 -16.27 17.14
N ALA A 456 -21.84 -17.49 17.43
CA ALA A 456 -21.68 -18.10 18.74
C ALA A 456 -20.23 -18.57 18.99
N GLY A 457 -19.75 -18.41 20.22
CA GLY A 457 -18.41 -18.83 20.65
C GLY A 457 -17.41 -17.68 20.79
N SER A 458 -16.17 -18.01 21.16
CA SER A 458 -15.06 -17.06 21.21
C SER A 458 -14.60 -16.67 19.80
N CYS A 459 -14.07 -15.46 19.65
CA CYS A 459 -13.47 -15.02 18.40
C CYS A 459 -12.30 -15.90 17.98
N LYS A 460 -12.32 -16.33 16.72
CA LYS A 460 -11.23 -17.04 16.06
C LYS A 460 -10.58 -16.04 15.11
N GLU A 461 -9.32 -15.68 15.39
CA GLU A 461 -8.55 -14.87 14.44
C GLU A 461 -8.55 -15.53 13.04
N PRO A 462 -8.63 -14.74 11.96
CA PRO A 462 -8.47 -15.26 10.61
C PRO A 462 -7.17 -16.04 10.46
N ALA A 463 -7.18 -17.05 9.60
CA ALA A 463 -5.96 -17.79 9.31
C ALA A 463 -4.88 -16.83 8.79
N GLY A 464 -3.70 -16.85 9.42
CA GLY A 464 -2.58 -15.97 9.07
C GLY A 464 -2.56 -14.62 9.78
N PHE A 465 -3.53 -14.33 10.67
CA PHE A 465 -3.53 -13.13 11.52
C PHE A 465 -3.35 -13.47 13.00
N CYS A 466 -2.58 -12.66 13.73
CA CYS A 466 -2.47 -12.74 15.18
C CYS A 466 -2.03 -11.41 15.80
N SER A 467 -2.97 -10.72 16.46
CA SER A 467 -2.70 -9.54 17.29
C SER A 467 -2.40 -9.89 18.76
N PHE A 468 -2.31 -11.19 19.07
CA PHE A 468 -2.16 -11.74 20.41
C PHE A 468 -3.25 -11.38 21.44
N GLU A 469 -4.27 -10.59 21.14
CA GLU A 469 -5.26 -10.16 22.15
C GLU A 469 -6.12 -11.30 22.72
N SER A 470 -6.37 -12.35 21.92
CA SER A 470 -7.21 -13.49 22.34
C SER A 470 -6.41 -14.77 22.64
N GLY A 471 -5.07 -14.72 22.57
CA GLY A 471 -4.19 -15.87 22.79
C GLY A 471 -3.04 -15.90 21.78
N LEU A 472 -2.45 -17.08 21.55
CA LEU A 472 -1.37 -17.26 20.57
C LEU A 472 -1.86 -17.55 19.14
N CYS A 473 -3.16 -17.52 18.87
CA CYS A 473 -3.71 -17.70 17.50
C CYS A 473 -3.24 -18.98 16.77
N GLY A 474 -3.00 -20.08 17.51
CA GLY A 474 -2.48 -21.33 16.97
C GLY A 474 -0.96 -21.37 16.80
N TRP A 475 -0.25 -20.29 17.09
CA TRP A 475 1.19 -20.31 17.24
C TRP A 475 1.58 -21.15 18.46
N VAL A 476 2.61 -21.99 18.28
CA VAL A 476 3.05 -22.95 19.27
C VAL A 476 4.49 -22.66 19.68
N VAL A 477 4.72 -22.60 20.99
CA VAL A 477 6.05 -22.56 21.57
C VAL A 477 6.55 -24.01 21.69
N PRO A 478 7.70 -24.37 21.10
CA PRO A 478 8.26 -25.72 21.22
C PRO A 478 8.59 -26.09 22.68
N VAL A 479 8.31 -27.35 23.06
CA VAL A 479 8.39 -27.85 24.45
C VAL A 479 9.81 -27.88 25.02
N ASN A 480 10.85 -27.88 24.17
CA ASN A 480 12.24 -28.07 24.56
C ASN A 480 13.04 -26.76 24.71
N ASP A 481 12.40 -25.60 24.62
CA ASP A 481 13.09 -24.30 24.72
C ASP A 481 13.12 -23.85 26.20
N THR A 482 14.32 -23.79 26.80
CA THR A 482 14.52 -23.33 28.19
C THR A 482 14.19 -21.84 28.38
N ASN A 483 14.10 -21.13 27.26
CA ASN A 483 13.81 -19.72 27.06
C ASN A 483 12.63 -19.63 26.09
N THR A 484 11.66 -18.76 26.36
CA THR A 484 10.36 -18.84 25.68
C THR A 484 9.81 -17.49 25.25
N TRP A 485 8.97 -17.50 24.22
CA TRP A 485 8.09 -16.37 23.92
C TRP A 485 6.94 -16.32 24.91
N LEU A 486 6.85 -15.24 25.68
CA LEU A 486 5.76 -15.00 26.61
C LEU A 486 4.80 -13.97 26.05
N ARG A 487 3.50 -14.29 26.09
CA ARG A 487 2.43 -13.34 25.83
C ARG A 487 2.16 -12.54 27.10
N GLN A 488 2.26 -11.21 27.05
CA GLN A 488 2.06 -10.34 28.20
C GLN A 488 1.54 -8.95 27.82
N THR A 489 1.18 -8.15 28.83
CA THR A 489 0.94 -6.71 28.71
C THR A 489 2.07 -5.92 29.37
N SER A 490 2.18 -4.63 29.07
CA SER A 490 3.16 -3.75 29.72
C SER A 490 2.95 -3.64 31.23
N ILE A 491 1.69 -3.68 31.69
CA ILE A 491 1.35 -3.65 33.13
C ILE A 491 1.80 -4.91 33.86
N THR A 492 1.71 -6.08 33.22
CA THR A 492 2.09 -7.36 33.83
C THR A 492 3.59 -7.64 33.78
N SER A 493 4.36 -6.81 33.08
CA SER A 493 5.79 -7.02 32.87
C SER A 493 6.59 -6.69 34.14
N THR A 494 7.52 -7.57 34.52
CA THR A 494 8.40 -7.38 35.68
C THR A 494 9.83 -6.98 35.29
N GLY A 495 10.07 -6.72 34.00
CA GLY A 495 11.38 -6.42 33.42
C GLY A 495 11.29 -5.42 32.27
N ALA A 496 12.36 -5.30 31.48
CA ALA A 496 12.36 -4.43 30.32
C ALA A 496 11.36 -4.93 29.26
N ALA A 497 10.43 -4.07 28.85
CA ALA A 497 9.38 -4.40 27.90
C ALA A 497 8.91 -3.14 27.16
N PRO A 498 8.21 -3.30 26.03
CA PRO A 498 7.56 -2.19 25.33
C PRO A 498 6.59 -1.43 26.25
N LYS A 499 6.54 -0.09 26.11
CA LYS A 499 5.65 0.75 26.93
C LYS A 499 4.17 0.55 26.63
N SER A 500 3.84 0.16 25.40
CA SER A 500 2.48 -0.15 24.95
C SER A 500 2.53 -1.23 23.87
N ASP A 501 1.44 -1.96 23.71
CA ASP A 501 1.24 -2.85 22.57
C ASP A 501 1.01 -2.06 21.27
N HIS A 502 1.21 -2.69 20.12
CA HIS A 502 0.98 -2.03 18.83
C HIS A 502 -0.51 -2.00 18.46
N THR A 503 -1.25 -3.09 18.74
CA THR A 503 -2.65 -3.31 18.32
C THR A 503 -3.64 -2.24 18.81
N THR A 504 -3.51 -1.84 20.07
CA THR A 504 -4.39 -0.92 20.81
C THR A 504 -3.67 0.37 21.20
N GLY A 505 -2.34 0.37 21.19
CA GLY A 505 -1.52 1.51 21.61
C GLY A 505 -1.62 1.79 23.12
N THR A 506 -1.93 0.78 23.93
CA THR A 506 -2.16 0.94 25.38
C THR A 506 -1.21 0.07 26.21
N GLU A 507 -1.14 0.30 27.51
CA GLU A 507 -0.36 -0.56 28.41
C GLU A 507 -1.08 -1.90 28.71
N ARG A 508 -2.34 -2.04 28.28
CA ARG A 508 -3.23 -3.18 28.55
C ARG A 508 -3.33 -4.17 27.39
N GLY A 509 -2.98 -3.78 26.16
CA GLY A 509 -2.96 -4.73 25.05
C GLY A 509 -1.79 -5.69 25.18
N ASN A 510 -1.86 -6.76 24.40
CA ASN A 510 -1.01 -7.93 24.53
C ASN A 510 -0.08 -8.05 23.33
N TYR A 511 1.17 -8.39 23.61
CA TYR A 511 2.18 -8.73 22.60
C TYR A 511 2.97 -9.95 23.09
N ILE A 512 3.82 -10.52 22.23
CA ILE A 512 4.78 -11.56 22.65
C ILE A 512 6.16 -10.97 22.83
N ILE A 513 6.87 -11.40 23.88
CA ILE A 513 8.23 -10.98 24.19
C ILE A 513 9.13 -12.22 24.33
N ALA A 514 10.33 -12.16 23.76
CA ALA A 514 11.33 -13.21 23.95
C ALA A 514 11.97 -13.09 25.34
N THR A 515 12.16 -14.20 26.05
CA THR A 515 12.73 -14.21 27.40
C THR A 515 14.06 -14.94 27.47
N GLY A 516 14.98 -14.44 28.30
CA GLY A 516 16.23 -15.12 28.67
C GLY A 516 16.27 -15.40 30.18
N LYS A 517 16.31 -16.66 30.60
CA LYS A 517 16.51 -17.08 31.99
C LYS A 517 17.94 -17.57 32.18
N GLY A 518 18.81 -16.67 32.64
CA GLY A 518 20.11 -17.05 33.24
C GLY A 518 21.30 -17.26 32.29
N GLY A 519 21.23 -16.81 31.02
CA GLY A 519 22.33 -16.88 30.05
C GLY A 519 21.88 -16.47 28.64
N PRO A 520 22.73 -16.59 27.59
CA PRO A 520 22.30 -16.46 26.20
C PRO A 520 21.17 -17.46 25.92
N GLY A 521 19.97 -16.94 25.67
CA GLY A 521 18.78 -17.74 25.48
C GLY A 521 18.26 -17.62 24.06
N THR A 522 17.78 -18.73 23.51
CA THR A 522 17.07 -18.77 22.23
C THR A 522 15.58 -18.87 22.51
N SER A 523 14.72 -18.20 21.74
CA SER A 523 13.27 -18.34 21.90
C SER A 523 12.64 -18.55 20.54
N SER A 524 11.91 -19.64 20.40
CA SER A 524 11.27 -20.02 19.14
C SER A 524 9.75 -20.05 19.29
N ILE A 525 9.03 -19.51 18.31
CA ILE A 525 7.57 -19.69 18.20
C ILE A 525 7.22 -20.00 16.74
N LEU A 526 6.44 -21.07 16.56
CA LEU A 526 6.10 -21.62 15.25
C LEU A 526 4.66 -21.33 14.90
N SER A 527 4.42 -20.93 13.66
CA SER A 527 3.07 -20.74 13.15
C SER A 527 2.32 -22.06 12.97
N PRO A 528 0.98 -22.00 12.81
CA PRO A 528 0.24 -23.06 12.11
C PRO A 528 0.83 -23.33 10.71
N THR A 529 0.50 -24.48 10.14
CA THR A 529 0.85 -24.77 8.74
C THR A 529 0.02 -23.89 7.82
N PHE A 530 0.69 -23.07 7.02
CA PHE A 530 0.10 -22.28 5.96
C PHE A 530 0.19 -23.00 4.61
N THR A 531 -0.68 -22.63 3.69
CA THR A 531 -0.69 -23.09 2.30
C THR A 531 -0.81 -21.89 1.39
N GLN A 532 -0.11 -21.93 0.26
CA GLN A 532 -0.23 -20.86 -0.73
C GLN A 532 -0.36 -21.40 -2.16
N SER A 533 -1.21 -20.71 -2.93
CA SER A 533 -1.34 -20.84 -4.39
C SER A 533 -0.81 -19.61 -5.14
N VAL A 534 -0.52 -18.52 -4.41
CA VAL A 534 0.05 -17.26 -4.88
C VAL A 534 1.09 -16.79 -3.87
N SER A 535 1.98 -15.85 -4.24
CA SER A 535 2.90 -15.23 -3.28
C SER A 535 2.13 -14.59 -2.11
N GLN A 536 2.70 -14.60 -0.90
CA GLN A 536 2.11 -13.98 0.28
C GLN A 536 3.07 -12.99 0.94
N CYS A 537 2.53 -11.90 1.49
CA CYS A 537 3.25 -10.88 2.21
C CYS A 537 3.00 -11.08 3.71
N LEU A 538 4.03 -11.53 4.41
CA LEU A 538 4.02 -11.60 5.87
C LEU A 538 4.44 -10.23 6.43
N ASN A 539 3.54 -9.59 7.16
CA ASN A 539 3.79 -8.40 7.94
C ASN A 539 3.78 -8.74 9.42
N PHE A 540 4.65 -8.10 10.20
CA PHE A 540 4.65 -8.18 11.65
C PHE A 540 5.27 -6.91 12.23
N TRP A 541 4.86 -6.52 13.42
CA TRP A 541 5.48 -5.40 14.14
C TRP A 541 6.47 -5.95 15.14
N TYR A 542 7.64 -5.34 15.24
CA TYR A 542 8.67 -5.75 16.18
C TYR A 542 9.34 -4.55 16.85
N ILE A 543 9.94 -4.81 18.01
CA ILE A 543 10.78 -3.85 18.74
C ILE A 543 11.99 -4.60 19.30
N MET A 544 13.17 -4.03 19.08
CA MET A 544 14.44 -4.52 19.63
C MET A 544 15.13 -3.34 20.29
N ASN A 545 15.00 -3.18 21.60
CA ASN A 545 15.49 -1.99 22.30
C ASN A 545 16.31 -2.32 23.54
N GLY A 546 17.48 -1.68 23.70
CA GLY A 546 18.41 -1.87 24.84
C GLY A 546 19.85 -2.18 24.44
N LYS A 547 20.75 -2.31 25.43
CA LYS A 547 22.18 -2.63 25.21
C LYS A 547 22.40 -4.14 25.32
N GLY A 548 23.29 -4.71 24.51
CA GLY A 548 23.59 -6.16 24.53
C GLY A 548 22.47 -7.03 23.94
N LEU A 549 21.76 -6.52 22.94
CA LEU A 549 20.66 -7.23 22.29
C LEU A 549 21.17 -8.29 21.32
N GLY A 550 20.43 -9.40 21.21
CA GLY A 550 20.72 -10.44 20.24
C GLY A 550 20.03 -10.21 18.90
N VAL A 551 19.47 -11.27 18.32
CA VAL A 551 19.06 -11.33 16.91
C VAL A 551 17.61 -11.79 16.85
N LEU A 552 16.77 -11.11 16.09
CA LEU A 552 15.46 -11.61 15.68
C LEU A 552 15.58 -12.14 14.26
N ASN A 553 15.41 -13.45 14.11
CA ASN A 553 15.39 -14.14 12.83
C ASN A 553 13.96 -14.61 12.53
N VAL A 554 13.61 -14.62 11.25
CA VAL A 554 12.44 -15.33 10.74
C VAL A 554 12.92 -16.42 9.80
N TYR A 555 12.55 -17.66 10.11
CA TYR A 555 12.80 -18.80 9.23
C TYR A 555 11.50 -19.30 8.62
N LEU A 556 11.62 -19.90 7.43
CA LEU A 556 10.57 -20.75 6.87
C LEU A 556 10.93 -22.21 7.09
N SER A 557 9.93 -23.00 7.46
CA SER A 557 10.02 -24.46 7.42
C SER A 557 9.14 -24.99 6.30
N ILE A 558 9.74 -25.65 5.31
CA ILE A 558 9.05 -26.24 4.15
C ILE A 558 9.08 -27.76 4.32
N ASP A 559 7.93 -28.41 4.17
CA ASP A 559 7.80 -29.87 4.34
C ASP A 559 8.41 -30.39 5.66
N GLY A 560 8.26 -29.59 6.73
CA GLY A 560 8.77 -29.92 8.07
C GLY A 560 10.26 -29.68 8.30
N LYS A 561 11.00 -29.12 7.33
CA LYS A 561 12.42 -28.77 7.47
C LYS A 561 12.64 -27.27 7.50
N ARG A 562 13.27 -26.76 8.56
CA ARG A 562 13.70 -25.36 8.65
C ARG A 562 14.74 -25.06 7.58
N GLN A 563 14.59 -23.94 6.87
CA GLN A 563 15.60 -23.45 5.95
C GLN A 563 16.91 -23.13 6.67
N GLN A 564 18.02 -23.30 5.96
CA GLN A 564 19.37 -23.07 6.49
C GLN A 564 19.61 -21.61 6.87
N TYR A 565 19.10 -20.68 6.05
CA TYR A 565 19.26 -19.25 6.23
C TYR A 565 17.93 -18.60 6.60
N PRO A 566 17.92 -17.57 7.46
CA PRO A 566 16.71 -16.84 7.77
C PRO A 566 16.23 -16.07 6.53
N VAL A 567 14.91 -16.03 6.31
CA VAL A 567 14.29 -15.20 5.28
C VAL A 567 14.23 -13.72 5.67
N TRP A 568 14.47 -13.44 6.96
CA TRP A 568 14.59 -12.09 7.50
C TRP A 568 15.41 -12.12 8.79
N SER A 569 16.28 -11.14 8.99
CA SER A 569 17.11 -11.05 10.20
C SER A 569 17.41 -9.60 10.54
N ASN A 570 17.26 -9.25 11.82
CA ASN A 570 17.77 -8.01 12.39
C ASN A 570 18.48 -8.30 13.72
N ALA A 571 19.46 -7.48 14.07
CA ALA A 571 20.30 -7.68 15.23
C ALA A 571 20.58 -6.35 15.95
N HIS A 572 20.99 -6.43 17.22
CA HIS A 572 21.34 -5.28 18.05
C HIS A 572 20.14 -4.33 18.29
N ASP A 573 20.41 -3.11 18.74
CA ASP A 573 19.40 -2.08 19.02
C ASP A 573 18.82 -1.51 17.72
N GLN A 574 17.51 -1.64 17.58
CA GLN A 574 16.69 -1.10 16.49
C GLN A 574 15.85 0.10 16.96
N GLY A 575 15.98 0.50 18.22
CA GLY A 575 15.25 1.62 18.82
C GLY A 575 14.00 1.20 19.58
N ALA A 576 13.44 2.17 20.33
CA ALA A 576 12.34 1.95 21.26
C ALA A 576 10.92 2.07 20.64
N ARG A 577 10.80 2.00 19.31
CA ARG A 577 9.54 2.15 18.59
C ARG A 577 9.19 0.84 17.89
N TRP A 578 7.89 0.53 17.82
CA TRP A 578 7.38 -0.54 16.98
C TRP A 578 7.74 -0.26 15.52
N THR A 579 8.38 -1.24 14.90
CA THR A 579 8.89 -1.17 13.53
C THR A 579 8.25 -2.29 12.71
N LEU A 580 7.87 -2.00 11.47
CA LEU A 580 7.26 -2.97 10.57
C LEU A 580 8.34 -3.87 9.94
N GLY A 581 8.20 -5.18 10.12
CA GLY A 581 8.90 -6.21 9.37
C GLY A 581 8.01 -6.76 8.26
N GLN A 582 8.59 -6.95 7.07
CA GLN A 582 7.88 -7.46 5.89
C GLN A 582 8.70 -8.53 5.17
N ILE A 583 8.04 -9.61 4.74
CA ILE A 583 8.67 -10.74 4.05
C ILE A 583 7.77 -11.23 2.91
N SER A 584 8.27 -11.16 1.69
CA SER A 584 7.63 -11.78 0.52
C SER A 584 7.91 -13.28 0.50
N ILE A 585 6.88 -14.08 0.73
CA ILE A 585 6.94 -15.55 0.70
C ILE A 585 6.47 -16.01 -0.68
N VAL A 586 7.41 -16.52 -1.47
CA VAL A 586 7.18 -16.96 -2.87
C VAL A 586 7.23 -18.49 -3.04
N GLN A 587 7.06 -19.24 -1.94
CA GLN A 587 7.26 -20.69 -1.90
C GLN A 587 5.99 -21.47 -2.27
N ASN A 588 6.05 -22.37 -3.25
CA ASN A 588 4.89 -23.24 -3.53
C ASN A 588 4.79 -24.37 -2.50
N GLY A 589 3.61 -24.56 -1.91
CA GLY A 589 3.33 -25.69 -1.02
C GLY A 589 2.99 -25.32 0.42
N PHE A 590 3.19 -26.27 1.33
CA PHE A 590 2.92 -26.12 2.76
C PHE A 590 4.15 -25.59 3.48
N TYR A 591 3.98 -24.56 4.30
CA TYR A 591 5.09 -24.01 5.08
C TYR A 591 4.66 -23.54 6.47
N LYS A 592 5.65 -23.39 7.35
CA LYS A 592 5.50 -22.72 8.65
C LYS A 592 6.49 -21.57 8.76
N VAL A 593 6.10 -20.56 9.51
CA VAL A 593 6.94 -19.41 9.88
C VAL A 593 7.45 -19.64 11.31
N GLU A 594 8.73 -19.38 11.52
CA GLU A 594 9.36 -19.45 12.84
C GLU A 594 9.95 -18.08 13.18
N PHE A 595 9.45 -17.45 14.25
CA PHE A 595 10.14 -16.32 14.87
C PHE A 595 11.14 -16.88 15.88
N TYR A 596 12.42 -16.67 15.58
CA TYR A 596 13.55 -17.19 16.34
C TYR A 596 14.37 -16.02 16.90
N ALA A 597 14.28 -15.79 18.20
CA ALA A 597 15.03 -14.73 18.88
C ALA A 597 16.26 -15.31 19.60
N ILE A 598 17.36 -14.58 19.58
CA ILE A 598 18.52 -14.77 20.45
C ILE A 598 18.53 -13.57 21.40
N VAL A 599 18.54 -13.81 22.70
CA VAL A 599 18.54 -12.76 23.74
C VAL A 599 19.77 -12.96 24.63
N TYR A 600 20.57 -11.90 24.81
CA TYR A 600 21.69 -11.91 25.75
C TYR A 600 21.31 -11.22 27.06
N ASN A 601 21.80 -11.76 28.17
CA ASN A 601 21.22 -11.52 29.48
C ASN A 601 21.92 -10.41 30.30
N GLU A 602 22.61 -9.47 29.63
CA GLU A 602 23.49 -8.54 30.35
C GLU A 602 22.93 -7.13 30.57
N ASN A 603 21.88 -6.66 29.89
CA ASN A 603 21.35 -5.30 30.14
C ASN A 603 19.96 -5.08 29.55
N LYS A 604 18.95 -4.79 30.39
CA LYS A 604 17.71 -3.99 30.16
C LYS A 604 17.02 -4.01 28.78
N GLY A 605 17.29 -4.99 27.93
CA GLY A 605 16.90 -5.01 26.53
C GLY A 605 15.82 -6.05 26.27
N HIS A 606 14.98 -5.80 25.28
CA HIS A 606 13.89 -6.69 24.93
C HIS A 606 13.71 -6.83 23.42
N ILE A 607 13.23 -8.01 23.01
CA ILE A 607 12.75 -8.30 21.67
C ILE A 607 11.28 -8.68 21.81
N ALA A 608 10.39 -7.90 21.21
CA ALA A 608 8.96 -8.21 21.19
C ALA A 608 8.40 -8.15 19.77
N VAL A 609 7.33 -8.92 19.54
CA VAL A 609 6.61 -9.01 18.26
C VAL A 609 5.12 -8.87 18.55
N ASP A 610 4.42 -8.17 17.65
CA ASP A 610 2.98 -7.95 17.70
C ASP A 610 2.39 -7.90 16.29
N ASP A 611 1.06 -7.97 16.16
CA ASP A 611 0.30 -7.76 14.92
C ASP A 611 0.85 -8.50 13.68
N ILE A 612 0.88 -9.84 13.76
CA ILE A 612 1.27 -10.68 12.63
C ILE A 612 0.11 -10.76 11.64
N SER A 613 0.38 -10.54 10.36
CA SER A 613 -0.61 -10.71 9.29
C SER A 613 0.01 -11.28 8.03
N LEU A 614 -0.71 -12.19 7.39
CA LEU A 614 -0.33 -12.79 6.10
C LEU A 614 -1.35 -12.35 5.05
N LYS A 615 -0.91 -11.54 4.08
CA LYS A 615 -1.75 -11.01 2.99
C LYS A 615 -1.39 -11.70 1.68
N PRO A 616 -2.34 -11.94 0.75
CA PRO A 616 -1.99 -12.33 -0.62
C PRO A 616 -1.16 -11.25 -1.33
N GLY A 617 -0.27 -11.65 -2.24
CA GLY A 617 0.66 -10.77 -2.96
C GLY A 617 2.06 -10.71 -2.34
N GLN A 618 3.02 -10.10 -3.03
CA GLN A 618 4.34 -9.81 -2.47
C GLN A 618 4.30 -8.55 -1.59
N CYS A 619 5.21 -8.45 -0.62
CA CYS A 619 5.38 -7.21 0.14
C CYS A 619 5.97 -6.10 -0.73
N GLN A 620 5.72 -4.85 -0.33
CA GLN A 620 6.45 -3.70 -0.86
C GLN A 620 7.95 -3.85 -0.54
N ALA A 621 8.82 -3.48 -1.49
CA ALA A 621 10.26 -3.59 -1.29
C ALA A 621 10.73 -2.68 -0.13
N PRO A 622 11.69 -3.10 0.72
CA PRO A 622 12.24 -2.24 1.76
C PRO A 622 12.74 -0.91 1.17
N GLY A 623 12.41 0.22 1.80
CA GLY A 623 12.66 1.55 1.27
C GLY A 623 11.54 2.10 0.37
N ASN A 624 10.60 1.29 -0.12
CA ASN A 624 9.38 1.79 -0.72
C ASN A 624 8.45 2.33 0.37
N CYS A 625 7.86 3.49 0.14
CA CYS A 625 6.83 4.06 1.01
C CYS A 625 6.03 5.14 0.30
N ASP A 626 4.71 4.95 0.24
CA ASP A 626 3.73 5.95 -0.16
C ASP A 626 3.35 6.90 1.00
N PHE A 627 3.92 6.67 2.19
CA PHE A 627 3.64 7.39 3.45
C PHE A 627 2.17 7.48 3.89
N GLU A 628 1.28 6.73 3.23
CA GLU A 628 -0.15 6.71 3.54
C GLU A 628 -0.42 6.00 4.86
N ASN A 629 0.40 5.01 5.22
CA ASN A 629 0.25 4.19 6.43
C ASN A 629 1.37 4.42 7.43
N GLY A 630 1.79 5.67 7.58
CA GLY A 630 2.90 6.02 8.46
C GLY A 630 4.21 6.10 7.71
N LEU A 631 5.32 5.82 8.39
CA LEU A 631 6.65 5.92 7.79
C LEU A 631 7.04 4.64 7.00
N CYS A 632 6.17 3.64 6.91
CA CYS A 632 6.51 2.30 6.43
C CYS A 632 7.75 1.77 7.17
N SER A 633 8.86 1.57 6.47
CA SER A 633 10.15 1.19 7.04
C SER A 633 11.11 2.38 7.25
N TRP A 634 10.69 3.60 6.92
CA TRP A 634 11.43 4.84 7.16
C TRP A 634 11.30 5.32 8.60
N PHE A 635 12.24 6.13 9.06
CA PHE A 635 12.19 6.72 10.39
C PHE A 635 12.85 8.10 10.44
N ASN A 636 12.32 8.97 11.31
CA ASN A 636 12.97 10.24 11.65
C ASN A 636 14.23 9.99 12.48
N ASN A 637 15.25 10.82 12.24
CA ASN A 637 16.42 10.80 13.09
C ASN A 637 16.09 11.28 14.52
N ALA A 638 16.74 10.71 15.53
CA ALA A 638 16.46 11.07 16.93
C ALA A 638 17.25 12.30 17.43
N ASP A 639 18.26 12.75 16.69
CA ASP A 639 19.23 13.77 17.14
C ASP A 639 18.86 15.21 16.75
N ASN A 640 17.65 15.47 16.25
CA ASN A 640 17.24 16.80 15.79
C ASN A 640 15.85 17.20 16.32
N ASP A 641 15.73 18.47 16.69
CA ASP A 641 14.49 19.09 17.18
C ASP A 641 13.42 19.31 16.08
N MET A 642 13.61 18.77 14.87
CA MET A 642 12.65 18.84 13.76
C MET A 642 12.47 17.48 13.11
N ASP A 643 11.24 16.97 13.11
CA ASP A 643 10.87 15.70 12.48
C ASP A 643 10.17 15.93 11.14
N TRP A 644 10.35 15.01 10.20
CA TRP A 644 9.42 14.87 9.09
C TRP A 644 8.09 14.39 9.65
N ASN A 645 7.05 15.14 9.38
CA ASN A 645 5.71 14.81 9.83
C ASN A 645 4.88 14.27 8.67
N ILE A 646 3.89 13.45 8.96
CA ILE A 646 2.89 13.10 7.96
C ILE A 646 2.04 14.36 7.76
N GLY A 647 2.31 15.08 6.69
CA GLY A 647 1.55 16.24 6.25
C GLY A 647 0.77 15.90 4.98
N ARG A 648 -0.26 16.69 4.70
CA ARG A 648 -1.09 16.57 3.49
C ARG A 648 -0.67 17.66 2.52
N GLY A 649 -0.34 17.27 1.30
CA GLY A 649 -0.07 18.19 0.20
C GLY A 649 -1.25 18.29 -0.75
#